data_AF-A0A4Q2A115-F1
#
_entry.id   AF-A0A4Q2A115-F1
#
_cell.length_a   1.000
_cell.length_b   1.000
_cell.length_c   1.000
_cell.angle_alpha   90.00
_cell.angle_beta   90.00
_cell.angle_gamma   90.00
#
_symmetry.space_group_name_H-M   'P 1'
#
loop_
_entity.id
_entity.type
_entity.pdbx_description
1 polymer ?
#
loop_
_entity_poly.entity_id
_entity_poly.type
_entity_poly.pdbx_seq_one_letter_code
_entity_poly.pdbx_strand_id
1 'polypeptide(L)'
;MDSSGSGGESATADVTVGGDTSTGAGIYAEESWTLRDTVTGDTFNVITFRVTSGDATGYYTLSETPLVTGRSYETLDHDTDPDVTAGDPAFSIDDYVEAGFEVDGTAGNDSIDASYVDADGDSVGGGNDTVLARAGNDTVFAGAGDDTVLGGTGNDSIHGGAGDDSLVGADGDDTLIGGAGADTLSGGAALDIVDYSASDAAVNVDLSTGTYGGGDATGDTGSGIDGIIGSDFNDTLTGFDGVFDGGTTTNYIDGGAGDDVVDGLDGGDTLIGGADNDTVLGGGGDDELYGDGTSARWAYEVYTQDFSSANGQAFTIENGTLAGSGTQDTLDIDALGQAATGQGDPNDFGVIFTSTLYAPDAGTYRFTTTSDDGSTLRILDSQGDPLDFTNQTGNDGPFLDNDYHQAPTTRWGEVTLEAGQTYTIEVRVWENAGGEVLSGTVTAPGGTETSLDESPLILGVETVAGDDSLDGGAGADLLFGGGGDDTLVAGENDTLLGGDGDDLFILGNQTETGDGTISITGGEGGETDGDTLQLTADVGQDDITFTNTDDAAGGLSGNFTLPDGTLVNFSEIENIICFTPGARILTEQGECPVEGLRPGDMVITRDHGAQPLRWVGRRTVPGTGRFAPVRVAAHVLDGACAPLTVSPQHRFLFTGYKAELLFGCDEVLVAAKHLVDGQAVTQTDQAAVTYIHLMFDRHEVIYAEGAATESFHVGDIGLSAIAGGAREELFALFPELRSHPESYGPTARPCLRRHEARLLMPAA
;
A
#
# COMPACT_ATOMS: atom_id res chain seq x y z
N MET A 1 -58.99 28.09 -15.48
CA MET A 1 -59.33 29.43 -16.01
C MET A 1 -60.51 29.22 -16.93
N ASP A 2 -61.65 29.85 -16.64
CA ASP A 2 -62.90 29.64 -17.39
C ASP A 2 -62.74 29.77 -18.93
N SER A 3 -63.13 28.72 -19.65
CA SER A 3 -63.03 28.64 -21.12
C SER A 3 -63.92 29.64 -21.86
N SER A 4 -65.03 30.01 -21.22
CA SER A 4 -66.07 30.86 -21.80
C SER A 4 -65.78 32.36 -21.67
N GLY A 5 -64.80 32.73 -20.83
CA GLY A 5 -64.50 34.12 -20.47
C GLY A 5 -65.69 34.87 -19.86
N SER A 6 -66.62 34.15 -19.22
CA SER A 6 -67.91 34.66 -18.74
C SER A 6 -68.07 34.67 -17.21
N GLY A 7 -67.25 33.92 -16.48
CA GLY A 7 -67.10 33.99 -15.01
C GLY A 7 -66.49 35.31 -14.51
N GLY A 8 -65.80 36.04 -15.40
CA GLY A 8 -65.15 37.32 -15.11
C GLY A 8 -63.67 37.23 -14.76
N GLU A 9 -63.06 36.06 -15.00
CA GLU A 9 -61.62 35.85 -14.92
C GLU A 9 -60.90 36.54 -16.10
N SER A 10 -59.67 36.98 -15.88
CA SER A 10 -58.84 37.59 -16.92
C SER A 10 -57.36 37.34 -16.67
N ALA A 11 -56.78 36.41 -17.42
CA ALA A 11 -55.34 36.18 -17.47
C ALA A 11 -54.75 36.78 -18.76
N THR A 12 -53.50 37.21 -18.69
CA THR A 12 -52.75 37.75 -19.84
C THR A 12 -51.31 37.25 -19.80
N ALA A 13 -50.78 36.84 -20.95
CA ALA A 13 -49.42 36.36 -21.09
C ALA A 13 -48.64 37.12 -22.19
N ASP A 14 -47.32 37.11 -22.06
CA ASP A 14 -46.39 37.38 -23.14
C ASP A 14 -46.00 36.02 -23.75
N VAL A 15 -46.23 35.83 -25.05
CA VAL A 15 -46.05 34.54 -25.74
C VAL A 15 -45.19 34.78 -26.97
N THR A 16 -44.14 33.97 -27.16
CA THR A 16 -43.30 33.98 -28.37
C THR A 16 -43.08 32.55 -28.85
N VAL A 17 -43.51 32.24 -30.07
CA VAL A 17 -43.40 30.89 -30.65
C VAL A 17 -43.05 31.01 -32.14
N GLY A 18 -42.05 30.26 -32.61
CA GLY A 18 -41.67 30.22 -34.03
C GLY A 18 -41.10 31.54 -34.61
N GLY A 19 -40.91 32.56 -33.78
CA GLY A 19 -40.51 33.92 -34.19
C GLY A 19 -41.64 34.94 -34.24
N ASP A 20 -42.89 34.52 -34.04
CA ASP A 20 -44.04 35.42 -33.83
C ASP A 20 -44.22 35.72 -32.33
N THR A 21 -44.60 36.95 -31.98
CA THR A 21 -44.73 37.41 -30.58
C THR A 21 -46.09 38.09 -30.32
N SER A 22 -46.66 37.80 -29.16
CA SER A 22 -47.84 38.44 -28.58
C SER A 22 -47.52 38.96 -27.19
N THR A 23 -47.68 40.26 -26.94
CA THR A 23 -47.40 40.90 -25.64
C THR A 23 -48.71 41.33 -24.96
N GLY A 24 -48.91 40.96 -23.70
CA GLY A 24 -50.09 41.25 -22.89
C GLY A 24 -51.39 40.67 -23.48
N ALA A 25 -51.29 39.54 -24.20
CA ALA A 25 -52.41 38.93 -24.88
C ALA A 25 -53.30 38.17 -23.89
N GLY A 26 -54.62 38.31 -24.03
CA GLY A 26 -55.57 37.59 -23.19
C GLY A 26 -55.53 36.09 -23.47
N ILE A 27 -55.49 35.29 -22.42
CA ILE A 27 -55.52 33.82 -22.49
C ILE A 27 -56.73 33.24 -21.76
N TYR A 28 -57.23 32.13 -22.29
CA TYR A 28 -58.28 31.29 -21.72
C TYR A 28 -57.83 29.83 -21.81
N ALA A 29 -58.07 29.01 -20.79
CA ALA A 29 -57.88 27.57 -20.90
C ALA A 29 -59.13 26.97 -21.57
N GLU A 30 -58.98 26.11 -22.58
CA GLU A 30 -60.11 25.51 -23.29
C GLU A 30 -60.22 23.98 -23.05
N GLU A 31 -59.14 23.28 -22.69
CA GLU A 31 -59.16 21.87 -22.23
C GLU A 31 -58.05 21.64 -21.18
N SER A 32 -58.23 20.72 -20.23
CA SER A 32 -57.19 20.31 -19.27
C SER A 32 -57.27 18.82 -18.91
N TRP A 33 -56.13 18.21 -18.63
CA TRP A 33 -55.99 16.82 -18.20
C TRP A 33 -55.18 16.74 -16.92
N THR A 34 -55.53 15.80 -16.04
CA THR A 34 -54.58 15.27 -15.05
C THR A 34 -54.10 13.93 -15.59
N LEU A 35 -52.82 13.85 -15.91
CA LEU A 35 -52.17 12.65 -16.43
C LEU A 35 -51.37 11.97 -15.33
N ARG A 36 -51.18 10.66 -15.46
CA ARG A 36 -50.12 9.91 -14.82
C ARG A 36 -49.10 9.47 -15.85
N ASP A 37 -47.82 9.57 -15.53
CA ASP A 37 -46.77 8.88 -16.26
C ASP A 37 -46.85 7.36 -16.02
N THR A 38 -46.85 6.54 -17.08
CA THR A 38 -46.96 5.07 -16.91
C THR A 38 -45.61 4.38 -16.64
N VAL A 39 -44.52 5.15 -16.65
CA VAL A 39 -43.17 4.72 -16.26
C VAL A 39 -42.90 5.13 -14.81
N THR A 40 -42.81 6.42 -14.50
CA THR A 40 -42.46 6.91 -13.14
C THR A 40 -43.60 6.77 -12.14
N GLY A 41 -44.85 6.85 -12.61
CA GLY A 41 -46.06 6.82 -11.78
C GLY A 41 -46.55 8.19 -11.31
N ASP A 42 -45.78 9.25 -11.55
CA ASP A 42 -46.08 10.64 -11.16
C ASP A 42 -47.38 11.15 -11.78
N THR A 43 -47.94 12.20 -11.18
CA THR A 43 -49.25 12.74 -11.55
C THR A 43 -49.18 14.25 -11.68
N PHE A 44 -49.39 14.75 -12.90
CA PHE A 44 -49.18 16.13 -13.31
C PHE A 44 -50.32 16.61 -14.23
N ASN A 45 -50.50 17.92 -14.39
CA ASN A 45 -51.53 18.48 -15.26
C ASN A 45 -50.99 18.96 -16.61
N VAL A 46 -51.84 18.83 -17.62
CA VAL A 46 -51.66 19.38 -18.97
C VAL A 46 -52.82 20.33 -19.25
N ILE A 47 -52.54 21.50 -19.83
CA ILE A 47 -53.56 22.50 -20.14
C ILE A 47 -53.41 23.00 -21.58
N THR A 48 -54.49 22.91 -22.35
CA THR A 48 -54.58 23.59 -23.65
C THR A 48 -55.24 24.95 -23.43
N PHE A 49 -54.49 26.01 -23.73
CA PHE A 49 -54.94 27.39 -23.64
C PHE A 49 -54.88 28.09 -25.00
N ARG A 50 -55.60 29.20 -25.10
CA ARG A 50 -55.73 29.97 -26.33
C ARG A 50 -55.27 31.40 -26.14
N VAL A 51 -54.29 31.81 -26.94
CA VAL A 51 -53.86 33.20 -27.08
C VAL A 51 -54.80 33.92 -28.03
N THR A 52 -55.40 35.02 -27.58
CA THR A 52 -56.51 35.68 -28.30
C THR A 52 -56.13 36.93 -29.09
N SER A 53 -54.88 37.38 -29.03
CA SER A 53 -54.40 38.56 -29.74
C SER A 53 -52.87 38.55 -29.94
N GLY A 54 -52.39 39.47 -30.79
CA GLY A 54 -50.98 39.56 -31.22
C GLY A 54 -50.64 38.57 -32.34
N ASP A 55 -49.38 38.50 -32.76
CA ASP A 55 -48.99 37.70 -33.92
C ASP A 55 -48.93 36.19 -33.59
N ALA A 56 -48.60 35.83 -32.34
CA ALA A 56 -48.73 34.48 -31.78
C ALA A 56 -50.18 34.16 -31.32
N THR A 57 -51.19 34.49 -32.14
CA THR A 57 -52.60 34.12 -31.87
C THR A 57 -52.83 32.66 -32.26
N GLY A 58 -53.16 31.80 -31.29
CA GLY A 58 -53.30 30.36 -31.53
C GLY A 58 -53.83 29.58 -30.33
N TYR A 59 -53.89 28.26 -30.50
CA TYR A 59 -54.05 27.29 -29.42
C TYR A 59 -52.69 26.69 -29.10
N TYR A 60 -52.37 26.57 -27.82
CA TYR A 60 -51.09 26.08 -27.31
C TYR A 60 -51.36 25.14 -26.13
N THR A 61 -50.58 24.08 -26.03
CA THR A 61 -50.64 23.14 -24.90
C THR A 61 -49.40 23.31 -24.07
N LEU A 62 -49.58 23.39 -22.76
CA LEU A 62 -48.53 23.46 -21.74
C LEU A 62 -48.74 22.28 -20.78
N SER A 63 -47.65 21.79 -20.18
CA SER A 63 -47.63 20.64 -19.28
C SER A 63 -46.77 21.01 -18.07
N GLU A 64 -47.16 20.58 -16.88
CA GLU A 64 -46.42 20.85 -15.63
C GLU A 64 -45.06 20.15 -15.63
N THR A 65 -44.95 18.98 -16.29
CA THR A 65 -43.69 18.32 -16.64
C THR A 65 -43.53 18.22 -18.17
N PRO A 66 -42.32 18.08 -18.71
CA PRO A 66 -42.10 17.80 -20.14
C PRO A 66 -42.85 16.54 -20.63
N LEU A 67 -43.27 16.52 -21.91
CA LEU A 67 -43.94 15.36 -22.52
C LEU A 67 -42.98 14.61 -23.45
N VAL A 68 -42.54 13.44 -22.98
CA VAL A 68 -41.58 12.55 -23.63
C VAL A 68 -42.13 11.99 -24.94
N THR A 69 -41.36 12.10 -26.02
CA THR A 69 -41.84 11.78 -27.37
C THR A 69 -41.95 10.27 -27.59
N GLY A 70 -43.19 9.76 -27.51
CA GLY A 70 -43.52 8.35 -27.73
C GLY A 70 -43.88 7.59 -26.45
N ARG A 71 -43.70 8.21 -25.28
CA ARG A 71 -44.15 7.69 -23.99
C ARG A 71 -45.69 7.61 -23.94
N SER A 72 -46.20 6.70 -23.12
CA SER A 72 -47.64 6.54 -22.85
C SER A 72 -48.00 7.12 -21.48
N TYR A 73 -49.10 7.85 -21.43
CA TYR A 73 -49.61 8.50 -20.21
C TYR A 73 -51.03 7.99 -19.90
N GLU A 74 -51.32 7.71 -18.63
CA GLU A 74 -52.67 7.35 -18.15
C GLU A 74 -53.47 8.64 -17.88
N THR A 75 -54.55 8.89 -18.61
CA THR A 75 -55.46 10.00 -18.29
C THR A 75 -56.26 9.66 -17.02
N LEU A 76 -55.95 10.32 -15.90
CA LEU A 76 -56.68 10.16 -14.64
C LEU A 76 -57.94 11.03 -14.61
N ASP A 77 -57.84 12.26 -15.12
CA ASP A 77 -58.99 13.15 -15.32
C ASP A 77 -58.84 14.00 -16.60
N HIS A 78 -59.96 14.50 -17.11
CA HIS A 78 -60.03 15.33 -18.31
C HIS A 78 -61.28 16.21 -18.29
N ASP A 79 -61.06 17.53 -18.34
CA ASP A 79 -62.11 18.54 -18.45
C ASP A 79 -61.97 19.37 -19.73
N THR A 80 -63.11 19.78 -20.27
CA THR A 80 -63.28 20.59 -21.47
C THR A 80 -63.92 21.96 -21.17
N ASP A 81 -64.06 22.34 -19.90
CA ASP A 81 -64.55 23.66 -19.46
C ASP A 81 -63.97 24.10 -18.07
N PRO A 82 -62.64 24.06 -17.84
CA PRO A 82 -62.04 24.07 -16.49
C PRO A 82 -62.20 25.36 -15.68
N ASP A 83 -62.96 25.29 -14.56
CA ASP A 83 -63.32 26.41 -13.70
C ASP A 83 -62.71 26.27 -12.28
N VAL A 84 -61.68 27.07 -12.03
CA VAL A 84 -60.98 27.12 -10.72
C VAL A 84 -61.87 27.66 -9.58
N THR A 85 -63.05 28.20 -9.90
CA THR A 85 -64.10 28.58 -8.93
C THR A 85 -65.18 27.50 -8.73
N ALA A 86 -65.29 26.52 -9.65
CA ALA A 86 -66.04 25.29 -9.44
C ALA A 86 -65.26 24.31 -8.54
N GLY A 87 -63.92 24.36 -8.61
CA GLY A 87 -62.99 23.60 -7.78
C GLY A 87 -62.00 22.74 -8.57
N ASP A 88 -61.93 22.95 -9.89
CA ASP A 88 -61.11 22.15 -10.80
C ASP A 88 -59.62 22.53 -10.71
N PRO A 89 -58.68 21.64 -11.07
CA PRO A 89 -57.24 21.91 -10.98
C PRO A 89 -56.81 23.19 -11.70
N ALA A 90 -55.96 23.98 -11.04
CA ALA A 90 -55.38 25.19 -11.59
C ALA A 90 -53.93 24.91 -11.97
N PHE A 91 -53.60 24.97 -13.26
CA PHE A 91 -52.21 24.98 -13.72
C PHE A 91 -51.48 26.16 -13.07
N SER A 92 -50.40 25.90 -12.33
CA SER A 92 -49.53 26.93 -11.77
C SER A 92 -48.20 26.96 -12.50
N ILE A 93 -47.60 28.15 -12.60
CA ILE A 93 -46.19 28.26 -13.03
C ILE A 93 -45.23 27.92 -11.88
N ASP A 94 -45.71 27.94 -10.63
CA ASP A 94 -44.95 27.49 -9.45
C ASP A 94 -44.91 25.95 -9.35
N ASP A 95 -45.79 25.26 -10.08
CA ASP A 95 -45.85 23.79 -10.21
C ASP A 95 -45.29 23.31 -11.57
N TYR A 96 -44.70 24.22 -12.36
CA TYR A 96 -44.02 23.88 -13.62
C TYR A 96 -42.57 23.49 -13.34
N VAL A 97 -42.25 22.22 -13.62
CA VAL A 97 -40.88 21.70 -13.65
C VAL A 97 -40.34 21.99 -15.05
N GLU A 98 -39.37 22.91 -15.14
CA GLU A 98 -38.53 23.04 -16.33
C GLU A 98 -37.81 21.70 -16.57
N ALA A 99 -37.48 21.36 -17.81
CA ALA A 99 -36.77 20.11 -18.10
C ALA A 99 -35.39 20.16 -17.43
N GLY A 100 -35.27 19.52 -16.27
CA GLY A 100 -33.97 19.15 -15.73
C GLY A 100 -33.37 18.10 -16.65
N PHE A 101 -32.12 18.28 -17.01
CA PHE A 101 -31.31 17.23 -17.63
C PHE A 101 -30.79 16.31 -16.52
N GLU A 102 -31.74 15.80 -15.72
CA GLU A 102 -31.51 14.93 -14.57
C GLU A 102 -31.52 13.50 -15.09
N VAL A 103 -30.33 12.93 -15.25
CA VAL A 103 -30.14 11.61 -15.85
C VAL A 103 -30.45 10.55 -14.82
N ASP A 104 -31.58 9.88 -15.02
CA ASP A 104 -32.18 8.96 -14.07
C ASP A 104 -31.64 7.52 -14.25
N GLY A 105 -30.91 7.03 -13.24
CA GLY A 105 -30.61 5.61 -13.06
C GLY A 105 -31.86 4.78 -12.69
N THR A 106 -31.70 3.47 -12.51
CA THR A 106 -32.82 2.55 -12.28
C THR A 106 -33.03 2.17 -10.82
N ALA A 107 -32.72 0.92 -10.45
CA ALA A 107 -32.78 0.35 -9.10
C ALA A 107 -31.97 -0.97 -9.04
N GLY A 108 -30.88 -1.02 -9.80
CA GLY A 108 -29.83 -2.03 -9.75
C GLY A 108 -28.79 -1.79 -10.85
N ASN A 109 -27.52 -1.82 -10.47
CA ASN A 109 -26.29 -1.72 -11.26
C ASN A 109 -26.44 -1.13 -12.68
N ASP A 110 -26.43 0.19 -12.76
CA ASP A 110 -26.40 0.97 -14.01
C ASP A 110 -24.98 1.41 -14.41
N SER A 111 -24.80 1.70 -15.70
CA SER A 111 -23.57 2.28 -16.25
C SER A 111 -23.96 3.55 -17.02
N ILE A 112 -23.77 4.70 -16.37
CA ILE A 112 -24.23 6.01 -16.81
C ILE A 112 -23.07 6.74 -17.46
N ASP A 113 -22.89 6.51 -18.76
CA ASP A 113 -21.96 7.23 -19.64
C ASP A 113 -22.71 8.07 -20.70
N ALA A 114 -21.98 8.78 -21.56
CA ALA A 114 -22.57 9.57 -22.66
C ALA A 114 -23.24 8.72 -23.78
N SER A 115 -23.44 7.42 -23.56
CA SER A 115 -24.29 6.53 -24.37
C SER A 115 -25.53 6.01 -23.61
N TYR A 116 -25.54 6.13 -22.28
CA TYR A 116 -26.74 5.97 -21.46
C TYR A 116 -27.78 7.00 -21.88
N VAL A 117 -29.02 6.54 -22.04
CA VAL A 117 -30.18 7.39 -22.28
C VAL A 117 -31.27 6.84 -21.38
N ASP A 118 -31.75 7.67 -20.48
CA ASP A 118 -32.69 7.27 -19.45
C ASP A 118 -34.11 7.00 -20.00
N ALA A 119 -35.07 6.86 -19.10
CA ALA A 119 -36.46 6.64 -19.50
C ALA A 119 -37.09 7.85 -20.22
N ASP A 120 -36.72 9.07 -19.85
CA ASP A 120 -37.32 10.34 -20.31
C ASP A 120 -36.68 10.81 -21.64
N GLY A 121 -35.45 10.37 -21.91
CA GLY A 121 -34.69 10.61 -23.14
C GLY A 121 -33.45 11.46 -22.95
N ASP A 122 -33.02 11.65 -21.71
CA ASP A 122 -31.91 12.51 -21.31
C ASP A 122 -30.65 11.68 -21.00
N SER A 123 -29.48 12.32 -21.06
CA SER A 123 -28.16 11.67 -21.11
C SER A 123 -27.04 12.65 -20.76
N VAL A 124 -26.02 12.22 -20.03
CA VAL A 124 -24.82 13.03 -19.75
C VAL A 124 -24.09 13.40 -21.05
N GLY A 125 -23.43 14.55 -21.07
CA GLY A 125 -23.12 15.24 -22.33
C GLY A 125 -21.75 15.87 -22.44
N GLY A 126 -21.48 16.92 -21.66
CA GLY A 126 -20.36 17.84 -21.91
C GLY A 126 -20.67 19.31 -21.63
N GLY A 127 -21.48 19.53 -20.59
CA GLY A 127 -21.57 20.78 -19.85
C GLY A 127 -22.71 20.73 -18.84
N ASN A 128 -22.40 20.93 -17.56
CA ASN A 128 -23.33 21.09 -16.42
C ASN A 128 -24.53 20.13 -16.45
N ASP A 129 -24.24 18.84 -16.28
CA ASP A 129 -25.23 17.76 -16.19
C ASP A 129 -25.65 17.49 -14.71
N THR A 130 -26.70 16.70 -14.50
CA THR A 130 -27.13 16.26 -13.16
C THR A 130 -27.53 14.79 -13.21
N VAL A 131 -27.05 13.98 -12.27
CA VAL A 131 -27.22 12.51 -12.32
C VAL A 131 -27.71 11.98 -10.97
N LEU A 132 -28.69 11.08 -11.02
CA LEU A 132 -29.16 10.29 -9.88
C LEU A 132 -29.07 8.81 -10.23
N ALA A 133 -28.03 8.10 -9.78
CA ALA A 133 -27.86 6.67 -10.08
C ALA A 133 -28.89 5.80 -9.33
N ARG A 134 -29.15 6.19 -8.07
CA ARG A 134 -30.20 5.78 -7.11
C ARG A 134 -29.88 4.61 -6.21
N ALA A 135 -29.68 3.42 -6.77
CA ALA A 135 -29.62 2.19 -5.98
C ALA A 135 -29.13 1.03 -6.83
N GLY A 136 -27.98 0.49 -6.48
CA GLY A 136 -27.21 -0.46 -7.27
C GLY A 136 -25.76 -0.40 -6.82
N ASN A 137 -24.87 -1.07 -7.55
CA ASN A 137 -23.47 -0.67 -7.56
C ASN A 137 -23.26 -0.10 -8.96
N ASP A 138 -23.37 1.22 -9.06
CA ASP A 138 -23.53 1.96 -10.29
C ASP A 138 -22.19 2.60 -10.72
N THR A 139 -22.00 2.82 -12.02
CA THR A 139 -20.78 3.48 -12.54
C THR A 139 -21.15 4.71 -13.34
N VAL A 140 -20.73 5.89 -12.91
CA VAL A 140 -21.12 7.19 -13.47
C VAL A 140 -19.92 7.91 -14.06
N PHE A 141 -20.08 8.46 -15.27
CA PHE A 141 -19.14 9.36 -15.94
C PHE A 141 -19.88 10.62 -16.40
N ALA A 142 -19.88 11.69 -15.59
CA ALA A 142 -20.59 12.94 -15.94
C ALA A 142 -19.93 13.65 -17.14
N GLY A 143 -18.62 13.89 -17.03
CA GLY A 143 -17.68 13.95 -18.15
C GLY A 143 -16.96 15.29 -18.34
N ALA A 144 -17.69 16.41 -18.43
CA ALA A 144 -17.09 17.74 -18.62
C ALA A 144 -18.12 18.86 -18.47
N GLY A 145 -18.06 19.59 -17.37
CA GLY A 145 -19.00 20.61 -16.96
C GLY A 145 -18.75 20.94 -15.50
N ASP A 146 -19.53 21.83 -14.90
CA ASP A 146 -19.62 21.88 -13.43
C ASP A 146 -20.85 21.04 -13.07
N ASP A 147 -20.64 19.73 -12.92
CA ASP A 147 -21.66 18.68 -12.90
C ASP A 147 -22.09 18.32 -11.46
N THR A 148 -23.18 17.58 -11.30
CA THR A 148 -23.68 17.17 -9.97
C THR A 148 -24.19 15.73 -9.98
N VAL A 149 -23.57 14.86 -9.20
CA VAL A 149 -23.90 13.43 -9.13
C VAL A 149 -24.33 13.04 -7.72
N LEU A 150 -25.39 12.25 -7.62
CA LEU A 150 -25.70 11.40 -6.47
C LEU A 150 -25.69 9.94 -6.92
N GLY A 151 -24.88 9.12 -6.27
CA GLY A 151 -24.91 7.65 -6.36
C GLY A 151 -26.21 7.12 -5.76
N GLY A 152 -26.17 6.62 -4.53
CA GLY A 152 -27.34 6.60 -3.66
C GLY A 152 -27.35 5.51 -2.60
N THR A 153 -27.39 4.24 -3.01
CA THR A 153 -27.36 3.09 -2.07
C THR A 153 -26.74 1.85 -2.72
N GLY A 154 -25.66 1.35 -2.14
CA GLY A 154 -24.75 0.36 -2.72
C GLY A 154 -23.43 1.03 -3.14
N ASN A 155 -22.49 0.25 -3.67
CA ASN A 155 -21.09 0.70 -3.80
C ASN A 155 -20.85 1.27 -5.20
N ASP A 156 -20.82 2.58 -5.32
CA ASP A 156 -20.83 3.32 -6.58
C ASP A 156 -19.43 3.83 -6.98
N SER A 157 -19.16 3.91 -8.29
CA SER A 157 -17.93 4.49 -8.85
C SER A 157 -18.26 5.72 -9.69
N ILE A 158 -17.93 6.90 -9.16
CA ILE A 158 -18.43 8.19 -9.67
C ILE A 158 -17.27 9.05 -10.17
N HIS A 159 -17.30 9.35 -11.46
CA HIS A 159 -16.33 10.25 -12.12
C HIS A 159 -17.04 11.57 -12.51
N GLY A 160 -16.54 12.70 -11.99
CA GLY A 160 -16.93 14.04 -12.44
C GLY A 160 -16.31 14.33 -13.81
N GLY A 161 -15.06 14.78 -13.80
CA GLY A 161 -14.14 14.69 -14.93
C GLY A 161 -13.43 16.00 -15.25
N ALA A 162 -14.16 17.10 -15.47
CA ALA A 162 -13.57 18.35 -15.96
C ALA A 162 -14.46 19.61 -15.82
N GLY A 163 -14.55 20.12 -14.60
CA GLY A 163 -15.02 21.46 -14.23
C GLY A 163 -15.08 21.58 -12.70
N ASP A 164 -15.88 22.48 -12.12
CA ASP A 164 -15.98 22.59 -10.64
C ASP A 164 -17.10 21.62 -10.13
N ASP A 165 -16.79 20.32 -9.99
CA ASP A 165 -17.79 19.24 -9.85
C ASP A 165 -18.31 19.01 -8.41
N SER A 166 -19.49 18.37 -8.28
CA SER A 166 -20.13 18.05 -6.99
C SER A 166 -20.60 16.59 -6.93
N LEU A 167 -19.81 15.71 -6.30
CA LEU A 167 -20.03 14.26 -6.27
C LEU A 167 -20.47 13.80 -4.87
N VAL A 168 -21.56 13.02 -4.81
CA VAL A 168 -22.07 12.42 -3.57
C VAL A 168 -22.30 10.92 -3.77
N GLY A 169 -21.67 10.07 -2.97
CA GLY A 169 -21.90 8.62 -2.95
C GLY A 169 -23.21 8.26 -2.21
N ALA A 170 -23.10 8.15 -0.87
CA ALA A 170 -24.13 8.26 0.18
C ALA A 170 -24.23 7.06 1.15
N ASP A 171 -24.88 5.96 0.76
CA ASP A 171 -25.06 4.74 1.59
C ASP A 171 -24.33 3.54 0.93
N GLY A 172 -23.00 3.46 1.04
CA GLY A 172 -22.17 2.44 0.37
C GLY A 172 -20.68 2.58 0.66
N ASP A 173 -19.86 1.65 0.17
CA ASP A 173 -18.40 1.85 0.10
C ASP A 173 -18.09 2.42 -1.30
N ASP A 174 -18.10 3.75 -1.43
CA ASP A 174 -18.08 4.44 -2.74
C ASP A 174 -16.67 4.88 -3.17
N THR A 175 -16.44 5.01 -4.48
CA THR A 175 -15.19 5.55 -5.06
C THR A 175 -15.47 6.82 -5.86
N LEU A 176 -14.86 7.93 -5.45
CA LEU A 176 -15.08 9.27 -6.02
C LEU A 176 -13.84 9.80 -6.74
N ILE A 177 -13.98 10.08 -8.03
CA ILE A 177 -12.96 10.66 -8.89
C ILE A 177 -13.46 12.03 -9.35
N GLY A 178 -12.98 13.10 -8.71
CA GLY A 178 -13.30 14.48 -9.10
C GLY A 178 -12.78 14.78 -10.50
N GLY A 179 -11.46 14.75 -10.65
CA GLY A 179 -10.77 15.01 -11.92
C GLY A 179 -10.30 16.45 -12.05
N ALA A 180 -10.31 16.99 -13.27
CA ALA A 180 -9.62 18.24 -13.57
C ALA A 180 -10.42 19.49 -13.15
N GLY A 181 -10.52 19.74 -11.84
CA GLY A 181 -11.52 20.62 -11.26
C GLY A 181 -11.12 21.44 -10.03
N ALA A 182 -12.09 21.60 -9.13
CA ALA A 182 -11.98 22.23 -7.81
C ALA A 182 -13.19 21.76 -6.98
N ASP A 183 -13.18 20.48 -6.64
CA ASP A 183 -14.41 19.69 -6.56
C ASP A 183 -14.98 19.58 -5.14
N THR A 184 -16.24 19.17 -5.04
CA THR A 184 -16.92 18.90 -3.77
C THR A 184 -17.23 17.42 -3.67
N LEU A 185 -16.50 16.71 -2.82
CA LEU A 185 -16.52 15.24 -2.72
C LEU A 185 -17.17 14.81 -1.40
N SER A 186 -18.12 13.90 -1.45
CA SER A 186 -18.76 13.33 -0.27
C SER A 186 -19.07 11.88 -0.55
N GLY A 187 -18.45 10.94 0.15
CA GLY A 187 -18.99 9.59 0.24
C GLY A 187 -20.27 9.62 1.07
N GLY A 188 -20.23 9.05 2.26
CA GLY A 188 -21.20 9.38 3.30
C GLY A 188 -21.16 8.47 4.52
N ALA A 189 -21.23 7.16 4.30
CA ALA A 189 -21.32 6.16 5.36
C ALA A 189 -20.97 4.73 4.87
N ALA A 190 -19.91 4.19 5.48
CA ALA A 190 -19.13 2.98 5.18
C ALA A 190 -17.74 3.40 4.66
N LEU A 191 -17.04 2.61 3.82
CA LEU A 191 -15.65 2.91 3.44
C LEU A 191 -15.60 3.71 2.12
N ASP A 192 -15.51 5.03 2.23
CA ASP A 192 -15.53 5.94 1.08
C ASP A 192 -14.13 6.37 0.63
N ILE A 193 -13.78 6.13 -0.63
CA ILE A 193 -12.45 6.39 -1.21
C ILE A 193 -12.48 7.59 -2.16
N VAL A 194 -11.49 8.48 -2.06
CA VAL A 194 -11.16 9.44 -3.14
C VAL A 194 -9.99 8.92 -3.97
N ASP A 195 -10.12 8.93 -5.30
CA ASP A 195 -9.13 8.36 -6.22
C ASP A 195 -8.53 9.44 -7.13
N TYR A 196 -7.20 9.58 -7.04
CA TYR A 196 -6.37 10.50 -7.83
C TYR A 196 -5.39 9.78 -8.79
N SER A 197 -5.55 8.47 -9.02
CA SER A 197 -4.67 7.63 -9.85
C SER A 197 -4.52 8.13 -11.29
N ALA A 198 -5.55 8.82 -11.80
CA ALA A 198 -5.55 9.42 -13.13
C ALA A 198 -4.70 10.71 -13.24
N SER A 199 -4.10 11.21 -12.15
CA SER A 199 -3.56 12.57 -12.11
C SER A 199 -2.19 12.74 -12.78
N ASP A 200 -2.06 13.79 -13.59
CA ASP A 200 -0.87 14.13 -14.39
C ASP A 200 0.28 14.72 -13.52
N ALA A 201 0.13 14.77 -12.19
CA ALA A 201 1.15 15.17 -11.20
C ALA A 201 0.73 14.87 -9.73
N ALA A 202 1.73 14.72 -8.84
CA ALA A 202 1.55 14.48 -7.40
C ALA A 202 0.55 15.40 -6.66
N VAL A 203 -0.25 14.78 -5.80
CA VAL A 203 -1.19 15.31 -4.81
C VAL A 203 -0.61 15.32 -3.37
N ASN A 204 -1.31 16.03 -2.49
CA ASN A 204 -1.04 16.19 -1.06
C ASN A 204 -2.41 16.25 -0.38
N VAL A 205 -2.88 15.12 0.15
CA VAL A 205 -4.21 14.96 0.73
C VAL A 205 -4.09 14.67 2.22
N ASP A 206 -4.75 15.47 3.05
CA ASP A 206 -4.76 15.34 4.51
C ASP A 206 -6.20 15.48 5.00
N LEU A 207 -6.83 14.32 5.24
CA LEU A 207 -8.22 14.21 5.66
C LEU A 207 -8.39 14.77 7.10
N SER A 208 -7.40 14.58 7.98
CA SER A 208 -7.34 15.14 9.34
C SER A 208 -7.55 16.65 9.40
N THR A 209 -7.04 17.41 8.41
CA THR A 209 -7.25 18.87 8.32
C THR A 209 -8.24 19.30 7.23
N GLY A 210 -8.67 18.39 6.35
CA GLY A 210 -9.46 18.70 5.17
C GLY A 210 -8.68 19.48 4.12
N THR A 211 -7.41 19.13 3.92
CA THR A 211 -6.53 19.74 2.92
C THR A 211 -6.45 18.84 1.69
N TYR A 212 -6.77 19.41 0.53
CA TYR A 212 -6.59 18.82 -0.78
C TYR A 212 -5.73 19.80 -1.62
N GLY A 213 -4.78 19.28 -2.40
CA GLY A 213 -3.89 20.10 -3.22
C GLY A 213 -2.82 19.28 -3.93
N GLY A 214 -2.14 19.87 -4.92
CA GLY A 214 -1.34 19.08 -5.86
C GLY A 214 -2.23 18.42 -6.92
N GLY A 215 -1.63 17.86 -7.96
CA GLY A 215 -2.32 17.21 -9.08
C GLY A 215 -3.64 17.85 -9.51
N ASP A 216 -4.63 16.99 -9.65
CA ASP A 216 -6.03 17.31 -9.86
C ASP A 216 -6.74 17.72 -8.56
N ALA A 217 -6.26 17.29 -7.38
CA ALA A 217 -6.72 17.70 -6.05
C ALA A 217 -6.62 19.22 -5.74
N THR A 218 -6.23 20.06 -6.70
CA THR A 218 -5.87 21.49 -6.54
C THR A 218 -7.07 22.44 -6.49
N GLY A 219 -7.94 22.23 -5.50
CA GLY A 219 -9.06 23.11 -5.20
C GLY A 219 -10.13 22.47 -4.32
N ASP A 220 -10.10 21.14 -4.27
CA ASP A 220 -11.14 20.27 -3.75
C ASP A 220 -11.44 20.46 -2.26
N THR A 221 -12.63 20.00 -1.89
CA THR A 221 -13.07 19.88 -0.51
C THR A 221 -13.88 18.60 -0.33
N GLY A 222 -13.50 17.76 0.64
CA GLY A 222 -14.18 16.50 0.93
C GLY A 222 -14.70 16.34 2.36
N SER A 223 -15.66 15.43 2.56
CA SER A 223 -16.15 15.00 3.89
C SER A 223 -16.90 13.68 3.84
N GLY A 224 -16.68 12.77 4.79
CA GLY A 224 -17.15 11.38 4.66
C GLY A 224 -16.34 10.72 3.55
N ILE A 225 -15.04 10.65 3.81
CA ILE A 225 -13.99 10.08 2.98
C ILE A 225 -13.05 9.47 4.00
N ASP A 226 -12.85 8.16 3.90
CA ASP A 226 -12.14 7.33 4.85
C ASP A 226 -11.00 6.55 4.14
N GLY A 227 -10.85 6.72 2.82
CA GLY A 227 -9.69 6.25 2.07
C GLY A 227 -9.22 7.16 0.93
N ILE A 228 -8.00 6.93 0.44
CA ILE A 228 -7.34 7.71 -0.61
C ILE A 228 -6.55 6.76 -1.52
N ILE A 229 -6.66 6.94 -2.85
CA ILE A 229 -5.70 6.40 -3.82
C ILE A 229 -4.93 7.59 -4.41
N GLY A 230 -3.60 7.55 -4.32
CA GLY A 230 -2.67 8.54 -4.87
C GLY A 230 -2.46 8.39 -6.37
N SER A 231 -1.29 8.78 -6.87
CA SER A 231 -1.00 8.98 -8.29
C SER A 231 0.30 8.28 -8.76
N ASP A 232 0.61 8.35 -10.07
CA ASP A 232 1.91 7.93 -10.65
C ASP A 232 3.11 8.82 -10.19
N PHE A 233 3.02 9.52 -9.05
CA PHE A 233 4.05 10.45 -8.56
C PHE A 233 4.07 10.68 -7.02
N ASN A 234 5.27 10.58 -6.41
CA ASN A 234 5.72 11.21 -5.13
C ASN A 234 4.68 12.06 -4.35
N ASP A 235 3.76 11.39 -3.65
CA ASP A 235 2.60 11.95 -2.97
C ASP A 235 2.83 12.20 -1.47
N THR A 236 1.80 12.73 -0.80
CA THR A 236 1.75 12.86 0.67
C THR A 236 0.31 12.72 1.14
N LEU A 237 -0.03 11.56 1.68
CA LEU A 237 -1.38 11.13 2.00
C LEU A 237 -1.52 10.96 3.53
N THR A 238 -2.63 11.44 4.11
CA THR A 238 -2.85 11.39 5.56
C THR A 238 -4.32 11.15 5.93
N GLY A 239 -4.56 10.18 6.80
CA GLY A 239 -5.85 9.67 7.25
C GLY A 239 -6.63 10.55 8.23
N PHE A 240 -7.56 9.95 8.98
CA PHE A 240 -8.56 10.66 9.78
C PHE A 240 -9.03 9.95 11.08
N ASP A 241 -8.56 10.42 12.24
CA ASP A 241 -8.97 9.95 13.61
C ASP A 241 -10.45 10.24 14.00
N GLY A 242 -11.28 10.72 13.08
CA GLY A 242 -12.58 11.29 13.39
C GLY A 242 -13.75 10.31 13.22
N VAL A 243 -14.72 10.38 14.12
CA VAL A 243 -15.85 9.44 14.10
C VAL A 243 -16.92 9.82 13.07
N PHE A 244 -16.94 9.15 11.92
CA PHE A 244 -18.12 8.98 11.07
C PHE A 244 -18.99 7.79 11.58
N ASP A 245 -20.32 7.95 11.52
CA ASP A 245 -21.48 7.21 12.12
C ASP A 245 -21.33 6.39 13.43
N GLY A 246 -20.21 6.43 14.13
CA GLY A 246 -19.97 5.68 15.37
C GLY A 246 -19.28 4.32 15.21
N GLY A 247 -18.57 4.12 14.09
CA GLY A 247 -17.60 3.04 13.95
C GLY A 247 -16.31 3.26 14.77
N THR A 248 -15.41 2.30 14.68
CA THR A 248 -13.95 2.56 14.70
C THR A 248 -13.56 2.82 13.25
N THR A 249 -12.92 3.95 12.96
CA THR A 249 -12.38 4.23 11.63
C THR A 249 -11.23 3.27 11.31
N THR A 250 -11.10 2.97 10.02
CA THR A 250 -10.07 2.12 9.44
C THR A 250 -9.71 2.78 8.11
N ASN A 251 -8.63 3.56 8.09
CA ASN A 251 -8.23 4.27 6.86
C ASN A 251 -7.81 3.25 5.80
N TYR A 252 -8.17 3.46 4.53
CA TYR A 252 -7.61 2.71 3.40
C TYR A 252 -6.82 3.65 2.49
N ILE A 253 -5.49 3.55 2.50
CA ILE A 253 -4.62 4.46 1.75
C ILE A 253 -3.64 3.68 0.88
N ASP A 254 -3.61 4.02 -0.41
CA ASP A 254 -2.68 3.53 -1.42
C ASP A 254 -1.96 4.74 -2.05
N GLY A 255 -0.63 4.77 -2.03
CA GLY A 255 0.17 5.83 -2.65
C GLY A 255 0.16 5.75 -4.18
N GLY A 256 0.25 4.54 -4.73
CA GLY A 256 0.29 4.29 -6.16
C GLY A 256 1.70 4.03 -6.68
N ALA A 257 2.45 5.07 -7.07
CA ALA A 257 3.83 4.92 -7.53
C ALA A 257 4.70 6.20 -7.48
N GLY A 258 5.99 6.01 -7.18
CA GLY A 258 6.97 7.05 -6.88
C GLY A 258 7.23 7.13 -5.37
N ASP A 259 8.36 7.68 -4.94
CA ASP A 259 8.72 7.74 -3.51
C ASP A 259 7.68 8.56 -2.67
N ASP A 260 6.76 7.85 -1.99
CA ASP A 260 5.55 8.38 -1.35
C ASP A 260 5.62 8.47 0.19
N VAL A 261 4.64 9.17 0.79
CA VAL A 261 4.49 9.28 2.25
C VAL A 261 3.04 9.08 2.66
N VAL A 262 2.78 8.02 3.43
CA VAL A 262 1.46 7.60 3.93
C VAL A 262 1.45 7.62 5.46
N ASP A 263 0.43 8.24 6.07
CA ASP A 263 0.29 8.44 7.53
C ASP A 263 -1.17 8.19 7.97
N GLY A 264 -1.44 7.05 8.63
CA GLY A 264 -2.79 6.63 9.07
C GLY A 264 -3.34 7.42 10.26
N LEU A 265 -2.45 7.75 11.20
CA LEU A 265 -2.66 8.50 12.47
C LEU A 265 -3.15 7.65 13.67
N ASP A 266 -4.34 7.92 14.24
CA ASP A 266 -4.96 7.12 15.33
C ASP A 266 -6.11 6.27 14.73
N GLY A 267 -5.85 5.02 14.34
CA GLY A 267 -6.77 4.22 13.51
C GLY A 267 -6.85 2.72 13.81
N GLY A 268 -6.92 1.94 12.74
CA GLY A 268 -6.93 0.47 12.67
C GLY A 268 -6.86 0.10 11.19
N ASP A 269 -5.76 0.49 10.56
CA ASP A 269 -5.76 0.96 9.17
C ASP A 269 -5.23 -0.07 8.18
N THR A 270 -5.43 0.17 6.88
CA THR A 270 -4.82 -0.57 5.79
C THR A 270 -4.07 0.44 4.91
N LEU A 271 -2.74 0.40 4.99
CA LEU A 271 -1.87 1.39 4.38
C LEU A 271 -0.88 0.71 3.44
N ILE A 272 -0.70 1.31 2.28
CA ILE A 272 -0.01 0.73 1.14
C ILE A 272 0.89 1.83 0.57
N GLY A 273 2.19 1.57 0.43
CA GLY A 273 3.12 2.48 -0.25
C GLY A 273 2.79 2.53 -1.74
N GLY A 274 3.30 1.56 -2.51
CA GLY A 274 3.03 1.49 -3.94
C GLY A 274 4.16 0.87 -4.75
N ALA A 275 5.03 1.70 -5.32
CA ALA A 275 6.13 1.26 -6.18
C ALA A 275 7.20 2.35 -6.31
N ASP A 276 8.47 1.99 -6.33
CA ASP A 276 9.60 2.86 -5.94
C ASP A 276 9.71 2.93 -4.39
N ASN A 277 10.16 4.01 -3.74
CA ASN A 277 10.73 3.96 -2.36
C ASN A 277 9.88 4.66 -1.27
N ASP A 278 9.10 3.94 -0.49
CA ASP A 278 7.98 4.53 0.28
C ASP A 278 8.20 4.68 1.79
N THR A 279 7.39 5.54 2.41
CA THR A 279 7.36 5.75 3.87
C THR A 279 5.93 5.61 4.40
N VAL A 280 5.65 4.52 5.10
CA VAL A 280 4.31 4.15 5.57
C VAL A 280 4.27 4.14 7.09
N LEU A 281 3.38 4.94 7.68
CA LEU A 281 3.22 5.10 9.12
C LEU A 281 1.78 4.73 9.51
N GLY A 282 1.60 3.68 10.32
CA GLY A 282 0.29 3.32 10.89
C GLY A 282 -0.11 4.35 11.94
N GLY A 283 0.38 4.11 13.14
CA GLY A 283 0.61 5.13 14.17
C GLY A 283 -0.05 4.83 15.51
N GLY A 284 -1.21 4.17 15.50
CA GLY A 284 -2.14 4.28 16.63
C GLY A 284 -3.29 3.27 16.69
N GLY A 285 -3.19 2.13 16.01
CA GLY A 285 -4.24 1.12 15.95
C GLY A 285 -3.74 -0.32 16.05
N ASP A 286 -4.56 -1.26 15.56
CA ASP A 286 -4.09 -2.58 15.13
C ASP A 286 -3.99 -2.48 13.59
N ASP A 287 -2.85 -2.02 13.06
CA ASP A 287 -2.71 -1.54 11.67
C ASP A 287 -2.09 -2.59 10.71
N GLU A 288 -2.43 -2.55 9.42
CA GLU A 288 -1.90 -3.42 8.36
C GLU A 288 -1.17 -2.59 7.28
N LEU A 289 0.16 -2.74 7.19
CA LEU A 289 1.05 -1.92 6.36
C LEU A 289 1.76 -2.77 5.30
N TYR A 290 1.73 -2.30 4.06
CA TYR A 290 2.48 -2.83 2.92
C TYR A 290 3.45 -1.75 2.40
N GLY A 291 4.73 -2.11 2.16
CA GLY A 291 5.72 -1.24 1.53
C GLY A 291 5.46 -1.13 0.02
N ASP A 292 5.86 -2.16 -0.72
CA ASP A 292 5.33 -2.39 -2.07
C ASP A 292 3.78 -2.43 -2.03
N GLY A 293 3.16 -2.07 -3.15
CA GLY A 293 1.71 -1.96 -3.29
C GLY A 293 0.97 -3.26 -2.98
N THR A 294 -0.37 -3.23 -2.82
CA THR A 294 -1.15 -4.48 -2.81
C THR A 294 -1.14 -5.13 -4.18
N SER A 295 -0.08 -5.90 -4.42
CA SER A 295 0.21 -6.64 -5.64
C SER A 295 -0.96 -7.51 -6.05
N ALA A 296 -1.73 -7.05 -7.03
CA ALA A 296 -3.13 -7.44 -7.21
C ALA A 296 -3.36 -8.95 -7.04
N ARG A 297 -4.15 -9.31 -6.01
CA ARG A 297 -3.93 -10.47 -5.11
C ARG A 297 -3.63 -11.83 -5.76
N TRP A 298 -4.05 -12.06 -6.99
CA TRP A 298 -3.81 -13.29 -7.74
C TRP A 298 -3.16 -13.02 -9.09
N ALA A 299 -1.91 -13.47 -9.25
CA ALA A 299 -1.36 -13.67 -10.60
C ALA A 299 -2.10 -14.81 -11.29
N TYR A 300 -2.44 -14.65 -12.56
CA TYR A 300 -3.20 -15.62 -13.34
C TYR A 300 -2.53 -16.02 -14.65
N GLU A 301 -2.75 -17.26 -15.07
CA GLU A 301 -2.52 -17.76 -16.44
C GLU A 301 -3.81 -18.35 -17.02
N VAL A 302 -4.29 -17.81 -18.16
CA VAL A 302 -5.47 -18.31 -18.89
C VAL A 302 -5.04 -19.18 -20.06
N TYR A 303 -5.52 -20.42 -20.11
CA TYR A 303 -5.24 -21.39 -21.18
C TYR A 303 -6.50 -21.74 -21.98
N THR A 304 -6.34 -21.81 -23.31
CA THR A 304 -7.36 -22.33 -24.24
C THR A 304 -7.19 -23.83 -24.45
N GLN A 305 -8.23 -24.62 -24.18
CA GLN A 305 -8.25 -26.07 -24.39
C GLN A 305 -9.69 -26.59 -24.59
N ASP A 306 -9.88 -27.52 -25.52
CA ASP A 306 -11.06 -28.40 -25.66
C ASP A 306 -11.10 -29.31 -24.42
N PHE A 307 -11.71 -28.80 -23.34
CA PHE A 307 -11.86 -29.53 -22.08
C PHE A 307 -12.96 -30.58 -22.21
N SER A 308 -13.00 -31.50 -21.26
CA SER A 308 -14.00 -32.56 -21.26
C SER A 308 -14.68 -32.67 -19.91
N SER A 309 -15.98 -32.99 -19.95
CA SER A 309 -16.88 -33.25 -18.81
C SER A 309 -16.52 -34.53 -18.03
N ALA A 310 -15.25 -34.67 -17.66
CA ALA A 310 -14.65 -35.82 -17.01
C ALA A 310 -13.60 -35.36 -15.98
N ASN A 311 -13.80 -35.78 -14.73
CA ASN A 311 -13.01 -35.30 -13.58
C ASN A 311 -11.49 -35.40 -13.79
N GLY A 312 -10.77 -34.37 -13.36
CA GLY A 312 -9.31 -34.26 -13.38
C GLY A 312 -8.76 -33.30 -14.43
N GLN A 313 -9.58 -32.41 -14.99
CA GLN A 313 -9.11 -31.46 -16.02
C GLN A 313 -8.19 -30.37 -15.40
N ALA A 314 -8.42 -29.95 -14.15
CA ALA A 314 -7.65 -28.88 -13.49
C ALA A 314 -6.13 -29.18 -13.40
N PHE A 315 -5.76 -30.46 -13.38
CA PHE A 315 -4.36 -30.94 -13.40
C PHE A 315 -3.74 -30.97 -14.81
N THR A 316 -4.44 -30.46 -15.81
CA THR A 316 -4.06 -30.57 -17.23
C THR A 316 -4.23 -29.30 -18.03
N ILE A 317 -4.55 -28.17 -17.39
CA ILE A 317 -4.79 -26.86 -18.02
C ILE A 317 -3.61 -26.44 -18.92
N GLU A 318 -2.37 -26.71 -18.46
CA GLU A 318 -1.12 -26.41 -19.15
C GLU A 318 -0.87 -27.25 -20.42
N ASN A 319 -1.76 -28.19 -20.77
CA ASN A 319 -1.74 -28.87 -22.08
C ASN A 319 -2.44 -28.05 -23.17
N GLY A 320 -3.14 -26.97 -22.79
CA GLY A 320 -3.76 -26.01 -23.70
C GLY A 320 -2.76 -25.08 -24.36
N THR A 321 -3.24 -23.93 -24.82
CA THR A 321 -2.39 -22.82 -25.28
C THR A 321 -2.65 -21.60 -24.40
N LEU A 322 -1.62 -21.13 -23.70
CA LEU A 322 -1.64 -19.88 -22.95
C LEU A 322 -2.14 -18.74 -23.87
N ALA A 323 -3.20 -18.08 -23.45
CA ALA A 323 -3.92 -17.04 -24.19
C ALA A 323 -3.72 -15.66 -23.56
N GLY A 324 -3.62 -15.60 -22.23
CA GLY A 324 -3.33 -14.40 -21.45
C GLY A 324 -2.74 -14.75 -20.09
N SER A 325 -2.15 -13.74 -19.44
CA SER A 325 -1.57 -13.81 -18.10
C SER A 325 -1.43 -12.39 -17.55
N GLY A 326 -1.59 -12.21 -16.26
CA GLY A 326 -1.60 -10.91 -15.57
C GLY A 326 -1.80 -11.09 -14.07
N THR A 327 -2.30 -10.05 -13.40
CA THR A 327 -2.69 -10.03 -11.98
C THR A 327 -4.10 -9.44 -11.83
N GLN A 328 -4.82 -9.81 -10.76
CA GLN A 328 -6.12 -9.26 -10.37
C GLN A 328 -6.47 -9.66 -8.92
N ASP A 329 -7.30 -8.89 -8.22
CA ASP A 329 -7.56 -9.08 -6.79
C ASP A 329 -8.55 -10.18 -6.42
N THR A 330 -9.43 -10.51 -7.35
CA THR A 330 -10.50 -11.49 -7.15
C THR A 330 -10.24 -12.78 -7.94
N LEU A 331 -10.95 -13.83 -7.58
CA LEU A 331 -11.02 -15.08 -8.36
C LEU A 331 -12.06 -15.00 -9.50
N ASP A 332 -12.38 -13.79 -10.00
CA ASP A 332 -13.28 -13.57 -11.15
C ASP A 332 -12.73 -14.22 -12.44
N ILE A 333 -13.63 -14.87 -13.19
CA ILE A 333 -13.33 -15.53 -14.45
C ILE A 333 -14.19 -15.05 -15.63
N ASP A 334 -15.16 -14.15 -15.41
CA ASP A 334 -16.02 -13.57 -16.46
C ASP A 334 -15.19 -12.82 -17.51
N ALA A 335 -14.28 -11.97 -17.07
CA ALA A 335 -13.37 -11.21 -17.95
C ALA A 335 -12.28 -12.11 -18.56
N LEU A 336 -11.74 -13.05 -17.78
CA LEU A 336 -10.65 -13.94 -18.19
C LEU A 336 -11.08 -14.96 -19.26
N GLY A 337 -12.29 -15.53 -19.12
CA GLY A 337 -12.88 -16.39 -20.14
C GLY A 337 -13.02 -15.68 -21.48
N GLN A 338 -13.48 -14.42 -21.47
CA GLN A 338 -13.60 -13.60 -22.68
C GLN A 338 -12.23 -13.34 -23.35
N ALA A 339 -11.17 -13.12 -22.58
CA ALA A 339 -9.81 -12.94 -23.11
C ALA A 339 -9.28 -14.18 -23.87
N ALA A 340 -9.75 -15.38 -23.52
CA ALA A 340 -9.38 -16.63 -24.19
C ALA A 340 -9.96 -16.78 -25.63
N THR A 341 -10.95 -15.98 -26.03
CA THR A 341 -11.89 -16.29 -27.14
C THR A 341 -11.37 -16.07 -28.57
N GLY A 342 -10.13 -16.49 -28.86
CA GLY A 342 -9.58 -16.54 -30.22
C GLY A 342 -10.25 -17.55 -31.17
N GLN A 343 -11.10 -18.47 -30.66
CA GLN A 343 -11.76 -19.54 -31.43
C GLN A 343 -13.16 -19.91 -30.88
N GLY A 344 -14.01 -20.43 -31.76
CA GLY A 344 -14.92 -21.53 -31.43
C GLY A 344 -16.11 -21.21 -30.53
N ASP A 345 -15.90 -21.35 -29.24
CA ASP A 345 -16.89 -21.42 -28.15
C ASP A 345 -16.28 -20.68 -26.94
N PRO A 346 -16.96 -19.72 -26.30
CA PRO A 346 -16.36 -18.92 -25.24
C PRO A 346 -16.14 -19.68 -23.92
N ASN A 347 -16.76 -20.85 -23.76
CA ASN A 347 -16.82 -21.58 -22.50
C ASN A 347 -15.68 -22.61 -22.30
N ASP A 348 -14.78 -22.80 -23.29
CA ASP A 348 -13.71 -23.82 -23.26
C ASP A 348 -12.34 -23.18 -22.85
N PHE A 349 -12.19 -22.85 -21.56
CA PHE A 349 -10.97 -22.26 -21.00
C PHE A 349 -10.65 -22.79 -19.60
N GLY A 350 -9.44 -22.51 -19.12
CA GLY A 350 -9.04 -22.84 -17.75
C GLY A 350 -8.01 -21.84 -17.23
N VAL A 351 -8.10 -21.53 -15.95
CA VAL A 351 -7.29 -20.51 -15.28
C VAL A 351 -6.50 -21.15 -14.14
N ILE A 352 -5.25 -20.74 -14.02
CA ILE A 352 -4.39 -21.02 -12.87
C ILE A 352 -4.14 -19.68 -12.19
N PHE A 353 -4.63 -19.53 -10.96
CA PHE A 353 -4.35 -18.41 -10.07
C PHE A 353 -3.28 -18.81 -9.05
N THR A 354 -2.39 -17.89 -8.72
CA THR A 354 -1.32 -18.05 -7.71
C THR A 354 -1.14 -16.78 -6.90
N SER A 355 -0.97 -16.94 -5.59
CA SER A 355 -0.62 -15.88 -4.62
C SER A 355 0.36 -16.41 -3.57
N THR A 356 1.03 -15.51 -2.87
CA THR A 356 1.56 -15.80 -1.53
C THR A 356 0.41 -15.95 -0.52
N LEU A 357 0.55 -16.91 0.39
CA LEU A 357 -0.34 -17.17 1.54
C LEU A 357 0.49 -17.07 2.83
N TYR A 358 0.09 -16.20 3.75
CA TYR A 358 0.68 -16.10 5.08
C TYR A 358 -0.09 -16.92 6.13
N ALA A 359 0.65 -17.48 7.10
CA ALA A 359 0.12 -18.22 8.24
C ALA A 359 0.63 -17.61 9.57
N PRO A 360 -0.06 -16.61 10.16
CA PRO A 360 0.35 -16.03 11.44
C PRO A 360 0.25 -17.05 12.59
N ASP A 361 -0.85 -17.82 12.64
CA ASP A 361 -1.10 -18.83 13.66
C ASP A 361 -0.64 -20.24 13.24
N ALA A 362 0.04 -20.97 14.12
CA ALA A 362 0.36 -22.38 13.89
C ALA A 362 -0.88 -23.26 14.15
N GLY A 363 -1.39 -23.94 13.12
CA GLY A 363 -2.56 -24.79 13.31
C GLY A 363 -3.21 -25.29 12.03
N THR A 364 -4.45 -25.78 12.18
CA THR A 364 -5.24 -26.31 11.08
C THR A 364 -6.09 -25.20 10.46
N TYR A 365 -5.73 -24.79 9.25
CA TYR A 365 -6.50 -23.89 8.40
C TYR A 365 -7.50 -24.71 7.60
N ARG A 366 -8.73 -24.21 7.43
CA ARG A 366 -9.69 -24.78 6.47
C ARG A 366 -9.82 -23.87 5.27
N PHE A 367 -9.63 -24.45 4.09
CA PHE A 367 -9.94 -23.81 2.82
C PHE A 367 -11.23 -24.40 2.25
N THR A 368 -12.04 -23.55 1.64
CA THR A 368 -13.25 -23.92 0.89
C THR A 368 -13.13 -23.39 -0.54
N THR A 369 -13.66 -24.13 -1.51
CA THR A 369 -13.86 -23.64 -2.89
C THR A 369 -15.28 -23.93 -3.35
N THR A 370 -15.86 -23.04 -4.15
CA THR A 370 -17.11 -23.23 -4.89
C THR A 370 -16.83 -23.06 -6.38
N SER A 371 -17.33 -23.99 -7.20
CA SER A 371 -17.31 -23.93 -8.66
C SER A 371 -18.37 -24.89 -9.21
N ASP A 372 -18.89 -24.66 -10.42
CA ASP A 372 -19.94 -25.48 -11.02
C ASP A 372 -19.45 -26.49 -12.08
N ASP A 373 -18.36 -26.19 -12.78
CA ASP A 373 -17.62 -27.14 -13.62
C ASP A 373 -16.45 -27.80 -12.89
N GLY A 374 -15.43 -27.09 -12.41
CA GLY A 374 -14.49 -27.71 -11.47
C GLY A 374 -13.23 -26.95 -11.11
N SER A 375 -12.86 -27.02 -9.83
CA SER A 375 -11.65 -26.40 -9.30
C SER A 375 -10.82 -27.29 -8.38
N THR A 376 -9.54 -26.95 -8.20
CA THR A 376 -8.69 -27.54 -7.16
C THR A 376 -7.76 -26.50 -6.55
N LEU A 377 -7.52 -26.58 -5.24
CA LEU A 377 -6.65 -25.66 -4.51
C LEU A 377 -5.49 -26.42 -3.88
N ARG A 378 -4.27 -25.87 -3.97
CA ARG A 378 -3.04 -26.40 -3.36
C ARG A 378 -2.39 -25.33 -2.47
N ILE A 379 -1.73 -25.78 -1.41
CA ILE A 379 -0.71 -25.00 -0.70
C ILE A 379 0.62 -25.69 -0.98
N LEU A 380 1.64 -24.94 -1.39
CA LEU A 380 3.01 -25.40 -1.63
C LEU A 380 3.94 -24.83 -0.57
N ASP A 381 4.90 -25.63 -0.10
CA ASP A 381 6.00 -25.15 0.74
C ASP A 381 7.03 -24.33 -0.07
N SER A 382 8.02 -23.74 0.61
CA SER A 382 9.11 -22.96 -0.02
C SER A 382 10.07 -23.81 -0.88
N GLN A 383 9.88 -25.14 -0.96
CA GLN A 383 10.56 -26.00 -1.93
C GLN A 383 9.67 -26.33 -3.15
N GLY A 384 8.41 -25.88 -3.15
CA GLY A 384 7.42 -26.14 -4.18
C GLY A 384 6.75 -27.52 -4.06
N ASP A 385 6.95 -28.25 -2.96
CA ASP A 385 6.27 -29.53 -2.71
C ASP A 385 4.88 -29.27 -2.08
N PRO A 386 3.81 -29.97 -2.53
CA PRO A 386 2.45 -29.68 -2.09
C PRO A 386 2.07 -30.34 -0.75
N LEU A 387 1.41 -29.58 0.13
CA LEU A 387 0.95 -30.04 1.44
C LEU A 387 -0.30 -30.94 1.36
N ASP A 388 -0.38 -31.95 2.23
CA ASP A 388 -1.52 -32.88 2.31
C ASP A 388 -2.74 -32.23 3.00
N PHE A 389 -3.83 -32.07 2.25
CA PHE A 389 -5.16 -31.69 2.72
C PHE A 389 -5.95 -32.90 3.24
N THR A 390 -6.47 -32.82 4.47
CA THR A 390 -7.53 -33.71 4.95
C THR A 390 -8.89 -33.20 4.46
N ASN A 391 -9.50 -33.88 3.49
CA ASN A 391 -10.80 -33.42 2.94
C ASN A 391 -12.00 -33.83 3.80
N GLN A 392 -13.16 -33.25 3.49
CA GLN A 392 -14.48 -33.50 4.09
C GLN A 392 -14.94 -34.98 4.24
N THR A 393 -14.24 -35.96 3.66
CA THR A 393 -14.51 -37.39 3.82
C THR A 393 -13.51 -38.13 4.72
N GLY A 394 -12.52 -37.43 5.27
CA GLY A 394 -11.43 -38.01 6.05
C GLY A 394 -10.45 -38.82 5.20
N ASN A 395 -10.17 -38.33 4.00
CA ASN A 395 -9.09 -38.82 3.14
C ASN A 395 -8.10 -37.69 2.89
N ASP A 396 -6.81 -38.05 2.90
CA ASP A 396 -5.69 -37.11 2.80
C ASP A 396 -5.16 -37.10 1.35
N GLY A 397 -4.70 -35.95 0.86
CA GLY A 397 -4.02 -35.83 -0.44
C GLY A 397 -3.57 -34.39 -0.76
N PRO A 398 -2.69 -34.19 -1.77
CA PRO A 398 -1.93 -32.94 -1.98
C PRO A 398 -2.74 -31.79 -2.64
N PHE A 399 -4.06 -31.76 -2.44
CA PHE A 399 -4.98 -30.72 -2.93
C PHE A 399 -6.38 -30.86 -2.32
N LEU A 400 -7.08 -29.73 -2.23
CA LEU A 400 -8.54 -29.70 -2.14
C LEU A 400 -9.14 -30.04 -3.52
N ASP A 401 -9.94 -31.12 -3.57
CA ASP A 401 -10.61 -31.62 -4.78
C ASP A 401 -12.07 -31.14 -4.87
N ASN A 402 -12.30 -30.18 -5.76
CA ASN A 402 -13.61 -29.73 -6.24
C ASN A 402 -13.79 -29.94 -7.76
N ASP A 403 -13.11 -30.92 -8.35
CA ASP A 403 -13.19 -31.22 -9.78
C ASP A 403 -14.47 -32.05 -10.03
N TYR A 404 -15.64 -31.38 -10.11
CA TYR A 404 -16.95 -32.02 -10.16
C TYR A 404 -17.98 -31.30 -11.04
N HIS A 405 -17.84 -31.48 -12.36
CA HIS A 405 -18.73 -30.94 -13.40
C HIS A 405 -20.19 -31.33 -13.21
N GLN A 406 -20.98 -30.45 -12.55
CA GLN A 406 -22.46 -30.30 -12.56
C GLN A 406 -22.94 -29.29 -11.47
N ALA A 407 -23.09 -27.99 -11.80
CA ALA A 407 -23.85 -26.96 -11.05
C ALA A 407 -23.31 -26.61 -9.63
N PRO A 408 -23.23 -25.33 -9.21
CA PRO A 408 -22.31 -24.85 -8.16
C PRO A 408 -22.16 -25.78 -6.95
N THR A 409 -20.99 -26.44 -6.83
CA THR A 409 -20.66 -27.31 -5.70
C THR A 409 -19.53 -26.74 -4.86
N THR A 410 -19.77 -26.76 -3.54
CA THR A 410 -18.83 -26.27 -2.52
C THR A 410 -18.12 -27.45 -1.86
N ARG A 411 -16.80 -27.35 -1.68
CA ARG A 411 -15.95 -28.37 -1.04
C ARG A 411 -14.96 -27.74 -0.08
N TRP A 412 -14.59 -28.47 0.96
CA TRP A 412 -13.58 -28.02 1.91
C TRP A 412 -12.51 -29.07 2.21
N GLY A 413 -11.33 -28.56 2.56
CA GLY A 413 -10.18 -29.32 3.02
C GLY A 413 -9.46 -28.60 4.18
N GLU A 414 -8.89 -29.38 5.08
CA GLU A 414 -8.12 -28.91 6.22
C GLU A 414 -6.63 -29.21 5.99
N VAL A 415 -5.78 -28.18 6.06
CA VAL A 415 -4.31 -28.27 5.97
C VAL A 415 -3.70 -27.76 7.27
N THR A 416 -2.50 -28.24 7.65
CA THR A 416 -1.80 -27.73 8.84
C THR A 416 -0.60 -26.89 8.41
N LEU A 417 -0.57 -25.65 8.85
CA LEU A 417 0.49 -24.67 8.56
C LEU A 417 1.24 -24.34 9.86
N GLU A 418 2.48 -23.88 9.73
CA GLU A 418 3.33 -23.43 10.85
C GLU A 418 3.24 -21.89 11.00
N ALA A 419 3.50 -21.36 12.19
CA ALA A 419 3.36 -19.92 12.47
C ALA A 419 4.51 -19.12 11.87
N GLY A 420 4.23 -17.90 11.39
CA GLY A 420 5.25 -17.01 10.84
C GLY A 420 5.85 -17.52 9.53
N GLN A 421 5.06 -18.24 8.72
CA GLN A 421 5.49 -18.86 7.47
C GLN A 421 4.62 -18.44 6.30
N THR A 422 5.27 -18.20 5.16
CA THR A 422 4.66 -17.98 3.86
C THR A 422 4.64 -19.27 3.04
N TYR A 423 3.66 -19.37 2.14
CA TYR A 423 3.41 -20.52 1.27
C TYR A 423 2.91 -20.02 -0.09
N THR A 424 3.06 -20.79 -1.17
CA THR A 424 2.32 -20.49 -2.41
C THR A 424 0.94 -21.12 -2.33
N ILE A 425 -0.11 -20.32 -2.44
CA ILE A 425 -1.48 -20.82 -2.68
C ILE A 425 -1.75 -20.82 -4.19
N GLU A 426 -2.24 -21.94 -4.70
CA GLU A 426 -2.54 -22.13 -6.12
C GLU A 426 -4.00 -22.59 -6.27
N VAL A 427 -4.83 -21.78 -6.93
CA VAL A 427 -6.24 -22.09 -7.24
C VAL A 427 -6.38 -22.32 -8.74
N ARG A 428 -6.87 -23.49 -9.12
CA ARG A 428 -7.03 -23.89 -10.53
C ARG A 428 -8.50 -24.13 -10.83
N VAL A 429 -8.99 -23.61 -11.95
CA VAL A 429 -10.37 -23.81 -12.44
C VAL A 429 -10.38 -24.16 -13.92
N TRP A 430 -11.36 -24.93 -14.35
CA TRP A 430 -11.62 -25.20 -15.77
C TRP A 430 -13.12 -25.10 -16.05
N GLU A 431 -13.44 -24.50 -17.19
CA GLU A 431 -14.80 -24.31 -17.67
C GLU A 431 -15.05 -25.11 -18.95
N ASN A 432 -16.33 -25.44 -19.17
CA ASN A 432 -16.81 -26.11 -20.37
C ASN A 432 -18.25 -25.72 -20.72
N ALA A 433 -19.15 -25.61 -19.72
CA ALA A 433 -20.55 -25.22 -19.89
C ALA A 433 -21.27 -24.86 -18.56
N GLY A 434 -20.74 -23.89 -17.80
CA GLY A 434 -21.31 -23.40 -16.55
C GLY A 434 -22.20 -22.16 -16.68
N GLY A 435 -22.33 -21.44 -15.57
CA GLY A 435 -22.09 -20.00 -15.58
C GLY A 435 -20.72 -19.75 -14.93
N GLU A 436 -20.07 -18.64 -15.22
CA GLU A 436 -18.71 -18.31 -14.80
C GLU A 436 -18.56 -18.19 -13.24
N VAL A 437 -18.53 -19.31 -12.52
CA VAL A 437 -18.58 -19.34 -11.05
C VAL A 437 -17.31 -19.95 -10.45
N LEU A 438 -16.48 -19.08 -9.87
CA LEU A 438 -15.44 -19.46 -8.91
C LEU A 438 -15.58 -18.59 -7.64
N SER A 439 -15.38 -19.19 -6.47
CA SER A 439 -15.03 -18.46 -5.24
C SER A 439 -14.32 -19.39 -4.26
N GLY A 440 -13.66 -18.81 -3.25
CA GLY A 440 -13.07 -19.57 -2.16
C GLY A 440 -13.08 -18.83 -0.84
N THR A 441 -12.92 -19.57 0.26
CA THR A 441 -12.79 -19.00 1.61
C THR A 441 -11.66 -19.65 2.37
N VAL A 442 -11.12 -18.92 3.36
CA VAL A 442 -10.16 -19.44 4.34
C VAL A 442 -10.67 -19.20 5.76
N THR A 443 -10.41 -20.17 6.64
CA THR A 443 -10.67 -20.07 8.09
C THR A 443 -9.38 -20.39 8.85
N ALA A 444 -8.84 -19.39 9.55
CA ALA A 444 -7.64 -19.52 10.39
C ALA A 444 -7.89 -20.39 11.66
N PRO A 445 -6.85 -20.83 12.40
CA PRO A 445 -6.92 -21.74 13.55
C PRO A 445 -7.73 -21.29 14.80
N GLY A 446 -9.03 -21.06 14.64
CA GLY A 446 -9.94 -20.53 15.68
C GLY A 446 -10.56 -19.19 15.32
N GLY A 447 -10.15 -18.58 14.20
CA GLY A 447 -10.75 -17.36 13.63
C GLY A 447 -12.07 -17.61 12.89
N THR A 448 -12.51 -16.57 12.18
CA THR A 448 -13.68 -16.59 11.29
C THR A 448 -13.33 -17.06 9.88
N GLU A 449 -14.37 -17.30 9.08
CA GLU A 449 -14.27 -17.56 7.64
C GLU A 449 -14.23 -16.22 6.89
N THR A 450 -13.29 -16.04 5.96
CA THR A 450 -13.06 -14.84 5.12
C THR A 450 -12.97 -15.24 3.65
N SER A 451 -13.30 -14.36 2.70
CA SER A 451 -13.14 -14.69 1.27
C SER A 451 -11.66 -14.73 0.87
N LEU A 452 -11.31 -15.57 -0.10
CA LEU A 452 -9.94 -15.60 -0.66
C LEU A 452 -9.58 -14.34 -1.47
N ASP A 453 -10.58 -13.54 -1.83
CA ASP A 453 -10.46 -12.25 -2.51
C ASP A 453 -10.20 -11.08 -1.54
N GLU A 454 -10.42 -11.30 -0.24
CA GLU A 454 -10.49 -10.27 0.82
C GLU A 454 -9.57 -10.57 2.01
N SER A 455 -8.96 -11.77 2.08
CA SER A 455 -8.28 -12.22 3.31
C SER A 455 -6.89 -11.60 3.43
N PRO A 456 -6.52 -11.01 4.59
CA PRO A 456 -5.14 -10.55 4.87
C PRO A 456 -4.13 -11.70 5.01
N LEU A 457 -4.58 -12.94 4.80
CA LEU A 457 -3.70 -14.09 4.61
C LEU A 457 -3.19 -14.20 3.16
N ILE A 458 -3.74 -13.45 2.20
CA ILE A 458 -3.46 -13.58 0.75
C ILE A 458 -2.76 -12.30 0.29
N LEU A 459 -1.43 -12.36 0.20
CA LEU A 459 -0.58 -11.17 0.14
C LEU A 459 -0.40 -10.58 -1.26
N GLY A 460 -0.58 -11.39 -2.33
CA GLY A 460 -0.33 -10.94 -3.70
C GLY A 460 0.85 -11.60 -4.41
N VAL A 461 1.33 -10.91 -5.45
CA VAL A 461 2.46 -11.29 -6.32
C VAL A 461 3.22 -10.06 -6.83
N GLU A 462 4.35 -9.77 -6.20
CA GLU A 462 5.18 -8.55 -6.34
C GLU A 462 5.54 -8.19 -7.79
N THR A 463 5.39 -6.91 -8.16
CA THR A 463 5.58 -6.43 -9.55
C THR A 463 6.60 -5.30 -9.75
N VAL A 464 6.84 -4.50 -8.72
CA VAL A 464 8.03 -3.63 -8.56
C VAL A 464 8.67 -4.01 -7.22
N ALA A 465 9.76 -3.34 -6.83
CA ALA A 465 10.52 -3.61 -5.63
C ALA A 465 11.11 -2.27 -5.13
N GLY A 466 10.70 -1.84 -3.94
CA GLY A 466 11.14 -0.60 -3.27
C GLY A 466 12.46 -0.71 -2.50
N ASP A 467 12.69 0.23 -1.58
CA ASP A 467 13.53 0.05 -0.39
C ASP A 467 12.86 0.92 0.70
N ASP A 468 11.97 0.32 1.49
CA ASP A 468 10.88 1.07 2.12
C ASP A 468 11.05 1.30 3.64
N SER A 469 10.17 2.12 4.22
CA SER A 469 10.24 2.52 5.63
C SER A 469 8.88 2.43 6.32
N LEU A 470 8.61 1.28 6.97
CA LEU A 470 7.36 0.98 7.67
C LEU A 470 7.50 1.18 9.19
N ASP A 471 6.56 1.87 9.83
CA ASP A 471 6.44 2.00 11.30
C ASP A 471 4.96 1.92 11.72
N GLY A 472 4.52 0.75 12.22
CA GLY A 472 3.14 0.54 12.70
C GLY A 472 2.82 1.35 13.96
N GLY A 473 3.83 1.64 14.77
CA GLY A 473 3.75 2.59 15.88
C GLY A 473 3.20 2.02 17.19
N ALA A 474 1.90 1.69 17.27
CA ALA A 474 1.23 1.56 18.58
C ALA A 474 -0.01 0.64 18.68
N GLY A 475 0.05 -0.58 18.14
CA GLY A 475 -0.77 -1.69 18.66
C GLY A 475 -0.35 -3.05 18.15
N ALA A 476 -1.30 -3.87 17.68
CA ALA A 476 -1.02 -5.24 17.20
C ALA A 476 -0.80 -5.29 15.67
N ASP A 477 0.22 -4.58 15.22
CA ASP A 477 0.42 -4.22 13.82
C ASP A 477 0.96 -5.38 12.94
N LEU A 478 0.68 -5.34 11.64
CA LEU A 478 1.14 -6.30 10.63
C LEU A 478 1.84 -5.57 9.49
N LEU A 479 3.15 -5.71 9.38
CA LEU A 479 4.00 -5.03 8.41
C LEU A 479 4.57 -6.02 7.39
N PHE A 480 4.41 -5.72 6.11
CA PHE A 480 5.02 -6.42 4.97
C PHE A 480 5.95 -5.44 4.24
N GLY A 481 7.23 -5.78 4.10
CA GLY A 481 8.15 -5.02 3.23
C GLY A 481 7.75 -5.17 1.77
N GLY A 482 8.05 -6.35 1.20
CA GLY A 482 7.79 -6.67 -0.20
C GLY A 482 9.02 -7.29 -0.84
N GLY A 483 9.63 -6.58 -1.78
CA GLY A 483 10.99 -6.85 -2.25
C GLY A 483 11.83 -5.57 -2.27
N GLY A 484 13.01 -5.57 -1.65
CA GLY A 484 13.83 -4.37 -1.51
C GLY A 484 14.84 -4.46 -0.36
N ASP A 485 15.65 -3.42 -0.11
CA ASP A 485 16.48 -3.33 1.11
C ASP A 485 15.67 -2.66 2.26
N ASP A 486 14.57 -3.28 2.73
CA ASP A 486 13.53 -2.60 3.53
C ASP A 486 13.92 -2.26 4.98
N THR A 487 13.20 -1.33 5.61
CA THR A 487 13.34 -0.95 7.02
C THR A 487 12.00 -0.95 7.76
N LEU A 488 11.73 -2.03 8.51
CA LEU A 488 10.52 -2.21 9.29
C LEU A 488 10.77 -1.94 10.80
N VAL A 489 9.89 -1.16 11.44
CA VAL A 489 9.98 -0.80 12.87
C VAL A 489 8.91 -1.54 13.69
N ALA A 490 9.30 -2.10 14.84
CA ALA A 490 8.44 -2.92 15.70
C ALA A 490 8.09 -2.26 17.05
N GLY A 491 6.79 -2.11 17.31
CA GLY A 491 6.12 -1.82 18.58
C GLY A 491 5.97 -3.04 19.50
N GLU A 492 4.84 -3.17 20.20
CA GLU A 492 4.53 -4.31 21.09
C GLU A 492 3.30 -5.09 20.59
N ASN A 493 3.51 -6.37 20.19
CA ASN A 493 2.55 -7.34 19.60
C ASN A 493 2.58 -7.46 18.06
N ASP A 494 3.42 -6.65 17.41
CA ASP A 494 3.57 -6.60 15.96
C ASP A 494 4.01 -7.92 15.32
N THR A 495 3.68 -8.07 14.04
CA THR A 495 4.17 -9.10 13.12
C THR A 495 4.83 -8.43 11.93
N LEU A 496 6.13 -8.66 11.73
CA LEU A 496 6.94 -8.06 10.68
C LEU A 496 7.43 -9.15 9.72
N LEU A 497 7.24 -8.91 8.43
CA LEU A 497 7.67 -9.74 7.32
C LEU A 497 8.49 -8.86 6.38
N GLY A 498 9.74 -9.25 6.11
CA GLY A 498 10.60 -8.58 5.13
C GLY A 498 10.16 -8.94 3.71
N GLY A 499 10.97 -9.73 3.02
CA GLY A 499 10.49 -10.54 1.89
C GLY A 499 11.58 -11.01 0.94
N ASP A 500 11.81 -10.26 -0.13
CA ASP A 500 12.81 -10.52 -1.17
C ASP A 500 13.93 -9.44 -1.11
N GLY A 501 14.81 -9.48 -0.08
CA GLY A 501 15.63 -8.32 0.33
C GLY A 501 17.00 -8.56 1.00
N ASP A 502 17.55 -7.50 1.58
CA ASP A 502 18.67 -7.49 2.58
C ASP A 502 18.21 -6.64 3.81
N ASP A 503 17.13 -7.07 4.47
CA ASP A 503 16.19 -6.25 5.28
C ASP A 503 16.71 -5.77 6.65
N LEU A 504 16.08 -4.73 7.20
CA LEU A 504 16.41 -4.11 8.49
C LEU A 504 15.23 -3.98 9.46
N PHE A 505 15.14 -4.93 10.37
CA PHE A 505 14.17 -4.90 11.47
C PHE A 505 14.67 -4.06 12.65
N ILE A 506 13.93 -3.03 13.04
CA ILE A 506 14.27 -2.11 14.14
C ILE A 506 13.28 -2.28 15.29
N LEU A 507 13.77 -2.74 16.46
CA LEU A 507 12.96 -2.72 17.68
C LEU A 507 12.76 -1.27 18.15
N GLY A 508 11.52 -0.80 18.07
CA GLY A 508 11.11 0.56 18.41
C GLY A 508 11.21 0.89 19.90
N ASN A 509 10.95 2.15 20.26
CA ASN A 509 10.76 2.50 21.66
C ASN A 509 9.36 2.06 22.08
N GLN A 510 9.25 0.88 22.70
CA GLN A 510 8.01 0.36 23.29
C GLN A 510 7.29 1.46 24.12
N THR A 511 6.27 2.05 23.52
CA THR A 511 5.40 3.12 24.06
C THR A 511 4.24 2.52 24.85
N GLU A 512 3.82 1.35 24.39
CA GLU A 512 2.90 0.39 25.00
C GLU A 512 3.35 -0.10 26.39
N THR A 513 2.46 -0.82 27.09
CA THR A 513 2.75 -1.34 28.45
C THR A 513 2.13 -2.72 28.74
N GLY A 514 2.59 -3.77 28.06
CA GLY A 514 2.11 -5.14 28.26
C GLY A 514 3.19 -6.18 28.61
N ASP A 515 2.89 -7.42 28.19
CA ASP A 515 3.78 -8.58 28.13
C ASP A 515 3.61 -9.32 26.79
N GLY A 516 3.47 -8.53 25.72
CA GLY A 516 3.17 -8.93 24.35
C GLY A 516 4.27 -9.67 23.61
N THR A 517 4.05 -9.93 22.31
CA THR A 517 4.96 -10.73 21.48
C THR A 517 5.17 -10.14 20.10
N ILE A 518 6.37 -9.60 19.84
CA ILE A 518 6.83 -9.24 18.50
C ILE A 518 7.21 -10.54 17.76
N SER A 519 6.75 -10.69 16.52
CA SER A 519 7.11 -11.79 15.63
C SER A 519 7.77 -11.23 14.37
N ILE A 520 8.97 -11.71 14.05
CA ILE A 520 9.77 -11.22 12.91
C ILE A 520 10.13 -12.42 12.03
N THR A 521 9.94 -12.27 10.72
CA THR A 521 10.58 -13.12 9.72
C THR A 521 11.21 -12.21 8.67
N GLY A 522 12.48 -12.45 8.34
CA GLY A 522 13.15 -11.83 7.20
C GLY A 522 12.66 -12.41 5.87
N GLY A 523 13.60 -12.81 5.03
CA GLY A 523 13.38 -13.50 3.77
C GLY A 523 14.26 -14.74 3.60
N GLU A 524 14.28 -15.25 2.37
CA GLU A 524 15.37 -16.04 1.75
C GLU A 524 15.39 -15.76 0.21
N GLY A 525 14.71 -14.69 -0.21
CA GLY A 525 14.65 -14.16 -1.58
C GLY A 525 15.42 -12.85 -1.68
N GLY A 526 15.70 -12.35 -2.90
CA GLY A 526 16.50 -11.13 -3.14
C GLY A 526 18.00 -11.20 -2.78
N GLU A 527 18.32 -11.70 -1.59
CA GLU A 527 19.54 -11.61 -0.78
C GLU A 527 20.91 -11.40 -1.47
N THR A 528 21.74 -10.57 -0.82
CA THR A 528 23.17 -10.43 -1.15
C THR A 528 24.14 -10.46 0.06
N ASP A 529 23.80 -9.85 1.20
CA ASP A 529 24.59 -9.84 2.44
C ASP A 529 23.77 -10.37 3.66
N GLY A 530 22.42 -10.41 3.57
CA GLY A 530 21.44 -11.03 4.49
C GLY A 530 20.85 -10.10 5.57
N ASP A 531 19.69 -10.47 6.09
CA ASP A 531 18.82 -9.64 6.93
C ASP A 531 19.41 -9.27 8.30
N THR A 532 18.89 -8.20 8.89
CA THR A 532 19.49 -7.50 10.02
C THR A 532 18.47 -7.15 11.12
N LEU A 533 18.38 -7.97 12.17
CA LEU A 533 17.66 -7.60 13.40
C LEU A 533 18.49 -6.65 14.30
N GLN A 534 18.07 -5.39 14.38
CA GLN A 534 18.70 -4.37 15.23
C GLN A 534 18.20 -4.43 16.68
N LEU A 535 18.91 -5.23 17.49
CA LEU A 535 18.69 -5.35 18.95
C LEU A 535 18.83 -4.01 19.70
N THR A 536 17.98 -3.82 20.72
CA THR A 536 18.05 -2.67 21.65
C THR A 536 19.30 -2.72 22.54
N ALA A 537 19.64 -1.59 23.18
CA ALA A 537 20.88 -1.42 23.95
C ALA A 537 20.95 -2.26 25.25
N ASP A 538 19.83 -2.79 25.72
CA ASP A 538 19.71 -3.52 26.99
C ASP A 538 19.56 -5.05 26.81
N VAL A 539 19.40 -5.56 25.58
CA VAL A 539 19.43 -6.99 25.25
C VAL A 539 20.85 -7.47 24.96
N GLY A 540 21.30 -8.52 25.66
CA GLY A 540 22.57 -9.20 25.37
C GLY A 540 22.37 -10.51 24.61
N GLN A 541 23.42 -11.00 23.93
CA GLN A 541 23.38 -12.32 23.29
C GLN A 541 23.18 -13.46 24.31
N ASP A 542 23.59 -13.28 25.57
CA ASP A 542 23.35 -14.25 26.65
C ASP A 542 21.84 -14.37 27.02
N ASP A 543 21.01 -13.42 26.56
CA ASP A 543 19.56 -13.39 26.76
C ASP A 543 18.78 -14.00 25.57
N ILE A 544 19.46 -14.35 24.46
CA ILE A 544 18.87 -14.92 23.24
C ILE A 544 18.93 -16.46 23.26
N THR A 545 17.76 -17.08 23.06
CA THR A 545 17.59 -18.52 22.84
C THR A 545 17.39 -18.79 21.34
N PHE A 546 18.49 -19.09 20.64
CA PHE A 546 18.42 -19.59 19.26
C PHE A 546 17.75 -20.97 19.23
N THR A 547 16.78 -21.14 18.34
CA THR A 547 15.97 -22.35 18.14
C THR A 547 16.41 -23.13 16.90
N ASN A 548 16.83 -22.43 15.85
CA ASN A 548 17.45 -22.98 14.63
C ASN A 548 18.70 -22.16 14.26
N THR A 549 19.66 -22.77 13.54
CA THR A 549 20.94 -22.15 13.14
C THR A 549 21.60 -22.78 11.91
N ASP A 550 20.89 -23.64 11.17
CA ASP A 550 21.43 -24.48 10.06
C ASP A 550 20.23 -25.12 9.30
N ASP A 551 19.36 -24.28 8.72
CA ASP A 551 18.26 -24.71 7.83
C ASP A 551 18.80 -25.30 6.50
N ALA A 552 19.89 -24.69 6.01
CA ALA A 552 20.72 -24.91 4.81
C ALA A 552 20.71 -23.81 3.73
N ALA A 553 19.99 -22.71 3.92
CA ALA A 553 19.99 -21.53 3.07
C ALA A 553 20.82 -20.40 3.73
N GLY A 554 20.30 -19.64 4.71
CA GLY A 554 21.04 -18.61 5.44
C GLY A 554 20.97 -18.68 6.98
N GLY A 555 19.76 -18.72 7.55
CA GLY A 555 19.51 -17.87 8.72
C GLY A 555 19.51 -18.41 10.15
N LEU A 556 19.29 -17.47 11.06
CA LEU A 556 19.20 -17.68 12.51
C LEU A 556 17.78 -17.42 13.00
N SER A 557 17.08 -18.48 13.44
CA SER A 557 15.79 -18.36 14.12
C SER A 557 15.94 -18.49 15.65
N GLY A 558 15.18 -17.72 16.44
CA GLY A 558 15.31 -17.67 17.89
C GLY A 558 14.28 -16.81 18.63
N ASN A 559 14.53 -16.55 19.91
CA ASN A 559 13.75 -15.62 20.73
C ASN A 559 14.56 -15.00 21.89
N PHE A 560 14.10 -13.86 22.39
CA PHE A 560 14.57 -13.20 23.63
C PHE A 560 13.44 -12.39 24.27
N THR A 561 13.68 -11.82 25.45
CA THR A 561 12.71 -10.98 26.15
C THR A 561 13.31 -9.60 26.44
N LEU A 562 12.56 -8.54 26.16
CA LEU A 562 12.91 -7.16 26.43
C LEU A 562 12.85 -6.83 27.95
N PRO A 563 13.44 -5.70 28.42
CA PRO A 563 13.54 -5.37 29.85
C PRO A 563 12.23 -5.04 30.57
N ASP A 564 11.20 -4.71 29.80
CA ASP A 564 9.81 -4.43 30.16
C ASP A 564 9.04 -5.74 30.42
N GLY A 565 9.04 -6.64 29.43
CA GLY A 565 8.38 -7.93 29.44
C GLY A 565 8.15 -8.55 28.05
N THR A 566 8.24 -7.77 26.98
CA THR A 566 7.89 -8.18 25.61
C THR A 566 8.76 -9.34 25.14
N LEU A 567 8.14 -10.39 24.60
CA LEU A 567 8.82 -11.47 23.89
C LEU A 567 9.11 -11.03 22.45
N VAL A 568 10.30 -11.32 21.95
CA VAL A 568 10.62 -11.19 20.53
C VAL A 568 10.93 -12.58 20.00
N ASN A 569 10.18 -13.05 19.01
CA ASN A 569 10.51 -14.20 18.19
C ASN A 569 11.07 -13.70 16.87
N PHE A 570 12.07 -14.39 16.31
CA PHE A 570 12.59 -14.08 14.99
C PHE A 570 12.92 -15.35 14.20
N SER A 571 12.72 -15.28 12.89
CA SER A 571 13.09 -16.27 11.87
C SER A 571 13.93 -15.57 10.80
N GLU A 572 14.91 -16.30 10.29
CA GLU A 572 15.71 -16.01 9.09
C GLU A 572 16.31 -14.59 9.11
N ILE A 573 17.52 -14.49 9.69
CA ILE A 573 18.24 -13.25 10.07
C ILE A 573 19.75 -13.53 10.19
N GLU A 574 20.60 -12.72 9.53
CA GLU A 574 22.02 -13.05 9.31
C GLU A 574 22.99 -12.15 10.11
N ASN A 575 22.65 -10.89 10.40
CA ASN A 575 23.67 -9.85 10.66
C ASN A 575 23.57 -9.04 11.99
N ILE A 576 24.70 -8.98 12.73
CA ILE A 576 24.96 -8.05 13.87
C ILE A 576 26.49 -7.68 13.96
N ILE A 577 26.94 -6.55 14.57
CA ILE A 577 27.62 -5.45 13.80
C ILE A 577 28.79 -4.60 14.61
N CYS A 578 29.89 -3.93 14.06
CA CYS A 578 31.29 -3.40 14.56
C CYS A 578 31.66 -1.94 15.18
N PHE A 579 32.68 -1.47 16.04
CA PHE A 579 33.96 -1.90 16.83
C PHE A 579 34.36 -1.27 18.29
N THR A 580 34.88 -1.97 19.34
CA THR A 580 34.76 -1.87 20.89
C THR A 580 34.62 -0.61 21.85
N PRO A 581 33.94 -0.75 23.05
CA PRO A 581 34.00 0.09 24.30
C PRO A 581 35.24 0.01 25.23
N GLY A 582 35.36 0.98 26.14
CA GLY A 582 36.34 1.06 27.23
C GLY A 582 37.74 1.54 26.82
N ALA A 583 38.00 1.60 25.51
CA ALA A 583 39.19 2.22 24.94
C ALA A 583 39.14 3.75 25.11
N ARG A 584 40.25 4.37 25.56
CA ARG A 584 40.31 5.82 25.71
C ARG A 584 40.77 6.53 24.44
N ILE A 585 40.05 7.57 24.04
CA ILE A 585 40.35 8.46 22.91
C ILE A 585 40.90 9.79 23.43
N LEU A 586 41.86 10.39 22.74
CA LEU A 586 42.45 11.66 23.12
C LEU A 586 41.61 12.86 22.64
N THR A 587 41.15 13.70 23.56
CA THR A 587 40.45 14.97 23.29
C THR A 587 41.29 16.17 23.75
N GLU A 588 40.87 17.40 23.44
CA GLU A 588 41.47 18.62 24.00
C GLU A 588 41.47 18.66 25.54
N GLN A 589 40.54 17.92 26.18
CA GLN A 589 40.40 17.85 27.63
C GLN A 589 41.23 16.72 28.27
N GLY A 590 41.79 15.82 27.46
CA GLY A 590 42.55 14.63 27.88
C GLY A 590 41.98 13.33 27.29
N GLU A 591 42.47 12.19 27.78
CA GLU A 591 41.93 10.87 27.43
C GLU A 591 40.54 10.64 28.05
N CYS A 592 39.52 10.33 27.26
CA CYS A 592 38.17 9.93 27.71
C CYS A 592 37.75 8.58 27.10
N PRO A 593 36.89 7.77 27.77
CA PRO A 593 36.39 6.53 27.19
C PRO A 593 35.53 6.79 25.93
N VAL A 594 35.67 5.92 24.92
CA VAL A 594 34.99 6.05 23.61
C VAL A 594 33.46 6.06 23.72
N GLU A 595 32.90 5.26 24.64
CA GLU A 595 31.46 5.21 24.91
C GLU A 595 30.88 6.56 25.41
N GLY A 596 31.73 7.40 26.00
CA GLY A 596 31.38 8.73 26.50
C GLY A 596 31.33 9.83 25.45
N LEU A 597 31.89 9.61 24.25
CA LEU A 597 31.94 10.63 23.19
C LEU A 597 30.58 10.88 22.55
N ARG A 598 30.36 12.12 22.11
CA ARG A 598 29.16 12.60 21.41
C ARG A 598 29.54 13.50 20.22
N PRO A 599 28.67 13.62 19.19
CA PRO A 599 28.83 14.63 18.14
C PRO A 599 29.11 16.03 18.71
N GLY A 600 30.08 16.73 18.13
CA GLY A 600 30.61 18.01 18.60
C GLY A 600 31.83 17.92 19.53
N ASP A 601 32.17 16.75 20.08
CA ASP A 601 33.37 16.61 20.92
C ASP A 601 34.68 16.83 20.14
N MET A 602 35.61 17.58 20.72
CA MET A 602 36.89 17.95 20.09
C MET A 602 37.97 16.87 20.30
N VAL A 603 38.06 15.92 19.37
CA VAL A 603 39.05 14.83 19.34
C VAL A 603 40.36 15.31 18.72
N ILE A 604 41.50 14.88 19.26
CA ILE A 604 42.83 15.19 18.73
C ILE A 604 43.16 14.27 17.55
N THR A 605 43.28 14.86 16.37
CA THR A 605 43.82 14.24 15.16
C THR A 605 45.32 14.52 15.02
N ARG A 606 46.01 13.68 14.26
CA ARG A 606 47.45 13.80 13.94
C ARG A 606 47.76 15.02 13.06
N ASP A 607 46.94 15.23 12.04
CA ASP A 607 47.28 16.11 10.91
C ASP A 607 46.62 17.49 11.03
N HIS A 608 45.38 17.54 11.54
CA HIS A 608 44.56 18.75 11.59
C HIS A 608 44.33 19.26 13.03
N GLY A 609 44.97 18.64 14.03
CA GLY A 609 44.83 19.00 15.44
C GLY A 609 43.46 18.62 16.01
N ALA A 610 42.90 19.43 16.90
CA ALA A 610 41.56 19.19 17.42
C ALA A 610 40.51 19.35 16.31
N GLN A 611 39.71 18.31 16.05
CA GLN A 611 38.61 18.32 15.09
C GLN A 611 37.30 17.92 15.79
N PRO A 612 36.15 18.51 15.38
CA PRO A 612 34.85 18.13 15.92
C PRO A 612 34.44 16.77 15.39
N LEU A 613 34.15 15.84 16.31
CA LEU A 613 33.52 14.56 16.01
C LEU A 613 32.14 14.81 15.39
N ARG A 614 31.84 14.19 14.25
CA ARG A 614 30.58 14.40 13.52
C ARG A 614 29.53 13.35 13.83
N TRP A 615 29.95 12.09 13.91
CA TRP A 615 29.04 10.96 14.10
C TRP A 615 29.70 9.85 14.92
N VAL A 616 28.88 9.08 15.66
CA VAL A 616 29.31 8.07 16.64
C VAL A 616 28.36 6.86 16.61
N GLY A 617 28.39 6.10 15.52
CA GLY A 617 27.61 4.85 15.42
C GLY A 617 27.97 3.85 16.51
N ARG A 618 26.99 3.06 16.96
CA ARG A 618 27.15 1.94 17.90
C ARG A 618 26.54 0.69 17.28
N ARG A 619 27.16 -0.46 17.56
CA ARG A 619 27.12 -1.64 16.69
C ARG A 619 27.53 -2.83 17.60
N THR A 620 26.82 -3.96 17.73
CA THR A 620 27.28 -5.11 18.54
C THR A 620 27.30 -6.42 17.73
N VAL A 621 28.44 -7.10 17.58
CA VAL A 621 28.54 -8.41 16.86
C VAL A 621 28.51 -9.61 17.81
N PRO A 622 28.19 -10.82 17.30
CA PRO A 622 28.82 -12.07 17.73
C PRO A 622 30.35 -12.00 17.56
N GLY A 623 31.09 -12.13 18.65
CA GLY A 623 32.54 -11.93 18.73
C GLY A 623 33.37 -13.09 18.22
N THR A 624 32.99 -13.72 17.10
CA THR A 624 33.59 -14.96 16.57
C THR A 624 34.16 -14.79 15.15
N GLY A 625 35.08 -15.66 14.75
CA GLY A 625 35.43 -15.86 13.33
C GLY A 625 35.84 -14.60 12.53
N ARG A 626 35.00 -14.18 11.56
CA ARG A 626 35.24 -12.98 10.72
C ARG A 626 35.17 -11.66 11.51
N PHE A 627 34.50 -11.67 12.66
CA PHE A 627 34.23 -10.52 13.52
C PHE A 627 34.97 -10.52 14.88
N ALA A 628 35.51 -11.66 15.30
CA ALA A 628 36.19 -11.84 16.59
C ALA A 628 37.22 -10.74 16.88
N PRO A 629 37.21 -10.14 18.08
CA PRO A 629 38.02 -8.97 18.38
C PRO A 629 39.52 -9.27 18.30
N VAL A 630 40.25 -8.34 17.70
CA VAL A 630 41.71 -8.37 17.65
C VAL A 630 42.26 -7.49 18.77
N ARG A 631 42.92 -8.12 19.74
CA ARG A 631 43.61 -7.42 20.81
C ARG A 631 45.10 -7.26 20.48
N VAL A 632 45.53 -6.01 20.34
CA VAL A 632 46.90 -5.59 20.01
C VAL A 632 47.63 -5.13 21.28
N ALA A 633 48.78 -5.73 21.59
CA ALA A 633 49.58 -5.29 22.73
C ALA A 633 50.29 -3.95 22.45
N ALA A 634 50.32 -3.05 23.45
CA ALA A 634 50.88 -1.70 23.33
C ALA A 634 52.25 -1.63 22.64
N HIS A 635 53.16 -2.57 22.92
CA HIS A 635 54.51 -2.59 22.37
C HIS A 635 54.60 -2.94 20.86
N VAL A 636 53.47 -3.24 20.21
CA VAL A 636 53.35 -3.44 18.76
C VAL A 636 53.05 -2.13 18.03
N LEU A 637 52.52 -1.12 18.74
CA LEU A 637 52.00 0.12 18.17
C LEU A 637 52.87 1.32 18.55
N ASP A 638 53.13 2.21 17.58
CA ASP A 638 53.90 3.43 17.81
C ASP A 638 53.14 4.38 18.76
N GLY A 639 53.68 4.59 19.97
CA GLY A 639 53.19 5.56 20.96
C GLY A 639 52.20 5.03 22.01
N ALA A 640 51.71 3.80 21.87
CA ALA A 640 50.65 3.26 22.73
C ALA A 640 51.04 3.17 24.23
N CYS A 641 50.15 3.63 25.11
CA CYS A 641 50.28 3.54 26.56
C CYS A 641 49.64 2.26 27.13
N ALA A 642 48.64 1.70 26.45
CA ALA A 642 47.90 0.51 26.83
C ALA A 642 47.61 -0.41 25.62
N PRO A 643 47.25 -1.69 25.82
CA PRO A 643 46.76 -2.55 24.73
C PRO A 643 45.37 -2.10 24.26
N LEU A 644 45.12 -2.21 22.96
CA LEU A 644 43.82 -1.93 22.34
C LEU A 644 43.13 -3.23 21.92
N THR A 645 41.80 -3.23 21.99
CA THR A 645 40.95 -4.26 21.38
C THR A 645 40.15 -3.55 20.30
N VAL A 646 40.04 -4.12 19.10
CA VAL A 646 39.38 -3.49 17.94
C VAL A 646 38.78 -4.55 17.01
N SER A 647 37.98 -4.14 16.02
CA SER A 647 37.51 -5.06 14.98
C SER A 647 38.66 -5.55 14.09
N PRO A 648 38.53 -6.75 13.49
CA PRO A 648 39.50 -7.27 12.53
C PRO A 648 39.87 -6.32 11.38
N GLN A 649 38.91 -5.49 10.95
CA GLN A 649 39.08 -4.52 9.84
C GLN A 649 39.95 -3.32 10.23
N HIS A 650 39.81 -2.82 11.47
CA HIS A 650 40.35 -1.53 11.93
C HIS A 650 41.87 -1.38 11.76
N ARG A 651 42.32 -0.23 11.25
CA ARG A 651 43.70 0.00 10.79
C ARG A 651 44.49 0.95 11.68
N PHE A 652 45.65 0.47 12.14
CA PHE A 652 46.61 1.25 12.93
C PHE A 652 47.65 1.94 12.05
N LEU A 653 48.16 3.09 12.48
CA LEU A 653 49.24 3.80 11.79
C LEU A 653 50.61 3.17 12.11
N PHE A 654 51.38 2.84 11.09
CA PHE A 654 52.79 2.44 11.19
C PHE A 654 53.68 3.48 10.51
N THR A 655 54.80 3.84 11.16
CA THR A 655 55.62 4.99 10.77
C THR A 655 57.10 4.66 10.50
N GLY A 656 57.75 5.52 9.72
CA GLY A 656 59.21 5.61 9.61
C GLY A 656 59.85 4.76 8.50
N TYR A 657 61.19 4.67 8.54
CA TYR A 657 62.04 4.31 7.39
C TYR A 657 61.71 2.97 6.70
N LYS A 658 61.04 2.03 7.37
CA LYS A 658 60.59 0.78 6.74
C LYS A 658 59.46 1.05 5.74
N ALA A 659 58.47 1.85 6.12
CA ALA A 659 57.36 2.21 5.23
C ALA A 659 57.90 2.98 4.01
N GLU A 660 58.77 3.96 4.25
CA GLU A 660 59.42 4.77 3.21
C GLU A 660 60.18 3.89 2.19
N LEU A 661 60.99 2.93 2.66
CA LEU A 661 61.78 2.05 1.80
C LEU A 661 60.98 0.97 1.07
N LEU A 662 59.82 0.55 1.60
CA LEU A 662 59.02 -0.56 1.07
C LEU A 662 57.87 -0.09 0.17
N PHE A 663 57.26 1.04 0.51
CA PHE A 663 56.01 1.54 -0.10
C PHE A 663 56.12 2.96 -0.65
N GLY A 664 57.24 3.66 -0.41
CA GLY A 664 57.46 5.04 -0.89
C GLY A 664 56.77 6.13 -0.08
N CYS A 665 56.12 5.76 1.03
CA CYS A 665 55.41 6.66 1.95
C CYS A 665 55.94 6.44 3.37
N ASP A 666 56.18 7.50 4.13
CA ASP A 666 56.73 7.44 5.50
C ASP A 666 55.72 7.00 6.56
N GLU A 667 54.43 7.02 6.24
CA GLU A 667 53.33 6.55 7.09
C GLU A 667 52.32 5.72 6.28
N VAL A 668 51.82 4.63 6.87
CA VAL A 668 50.89 3.67 6.24
C VAL A 668 49.91 3.08 7.27
N LEU A 669 48.72 2.68 6.82
CA LEU A 669 47.67 2.06 7.65
C LEU A 669 47.68 0.53 7.52
N VAL A 670 47.54 -0.19 8.64
CA VAL A 670 47.58 -1.66 8.70
C VAL A 670 46.44 -2.23 9.53
N ALA A 671 45.57 -3.02 8.90
CA ALA A 671 44.43 -3.68 9.55
C ALA A 671 44.84 -4.65 10.66
N ALA A 672 44.08 -4.68 11.75
CA ALA A 672 44.34 -5.53 12.91
C ALA A 672 44.48 -7.01 12.53
N LYS A 673 43.61 -7.53 11.65
CA LYS A 673 43.68 -8.90 11.09
C LYS A 673 44.95 -9.23 10.29
N HIS A 674 45.71 -8.23 9.87
CA HIS A 674 47.01 -8.41 9.22
C HIS A 674 48.18 -8.47 10.21
N LEU A 675 47.98 -8.04 11.46
CA LEU A 675 48.98 -8.03 12.53
C LEU A 675 48.97 -9.29 13.41
N VAL A 676 47.88 -10.08 13.40
CA VAL A 676 47.68 -11.27 14.24
C VAL A 676 48.85 -12.27 14.12
N ASP A 677 49.54 -12.48 15.24
CA ASP A 677 50.70 -13.36 15.37
C ASP A 677 50.51 -14.50 16.41
N GLY A 678 49.43 -14.44 17.22
CA GLY A 678 49.17 -15.39 18.30
C GLY A 678 50.09 -15.23 19.51
N GLN A 679 50.77 -14.09 19.66
CA GLN A 679 51.69 -13.77 20.76
C GLN A 679 51.47 -12.35 21.29
N ALA A 680 51.76 -11.32 20.48
CA ALA A 680 51.58 -9.92 20.83
C ALA A 680 50.29 -9.33 20.26
N VAL A 681 49.72 -9.96 19.23
CA VAL A 681 48.43 -9.64 18.63
C VAL A 681 47.59 -10.91 18.54
N THR A 682 46.52 -10.95 19.31
CA THR A 682 45.64 -12.11 19.46
C THR A 682 44.24 -11.75 19.00
N GLN A 683 43.75 -12.44 17.98
CA GLN A 683 42.30 -12.57 17.78
C GLN A 683 41.78 -13.63 18.74
N THR A 684 40.61 -13.44 19.34
CA THR A 684 40.06 -14.38 20.33
C THR A 684 38.54 -14.34 20.28
N ASP A 685 37.92 -15.51 20.09
CA ASP A 685 36.47 -15.63 20.09
C ASP A 685 35.91 -15.34 21.49
N GLN A 686 34.85 -14.53 21.53
CA GLN A 686 34.01 -14.26 22.70
C GLN A 686 32.54 -14.18 22.24
N ALA A 687 31.57 -14.35 23.13
CA ALA A 687 30.14 -14.43 22.80
C ALA A 687 29.67 -13.20 22.00
N ALA A 688 29.42 -12.08 22.67
CA ALA A 688 29.22 -10.79 22.04
C ALA A 688 30.50 -9.93 22.13
N VAL A 689 30.62 -8.96 21.24
CA VAL A 689 31.47 -7.80 21.47
C VAL A 689 30.76 -6.54 20.98
N THR A 690 30.26 -5.75 21.94
CA THR A 690 29.79 -4.37 21.71
C THR A 690 30.91 -3.56 21.11
N TYR A 691 30.55 -2.59 20.28
CA TYR A 691 31.39 -2.15 19.19
C TYR A 691 30.84 -0.70 18.76
N ILE A 692 31.68 0.26 18.35
CA ILE A 692 31.46 1.74 18.30
C ILE A 692 32.35 2.42 17.22
N HIS A 693 31.81 3.22 16.31
CA HIS A 693 32.56 3.99 15.28
C HIS A 693 32.72 5.48 15.64
N LEU A 694 33.65 6.19 14.96
CA LEU A 694 33.94 7.63 15.15
C LEU A 694 34.28 8.31 13.81
N MET A 695 33.51 9.32 13.38
CA MET A 695 33.65 9.97 12.06
C MET A 695 33.83 11.50 12.14
N PHE A 696 34.48 12.12 11.14
CA PHE A 696 34.85 13.54 11.08
C PHE A 696 34.53 14.14 9.70
N ASP A 697 34.93 15.38 9.40
CA ASP A 697 34.79 16.02 8.07
C ASP A 697 35.69 15.42 6.96
N ARG A 698 36.32 14.27 7.23
CA ARG A 698 37.23 13.48 6.39
C ARG A 698 37.74 12.28 7.17
N HIS A 699 38.38 11.32 6.49
CA HIS A 699 39.24 10.35 7.18
C HIS A 699 40.35 11.08 7.96
N GLU A 700 40.39 10.89 9.27
CA GLU A 700 41.43 11.40 10.16
C GLU A 700 42.26 10.28 10.80
N VAL A 701 43.48 10.58 11.22
CA VAL A 701 44.23 9.71 12.14
C VAL A 701 44.07 10.27 13.55
N ILE A 702 43.38 9.53 14.41
CA ILE A 702 43.12 9.88 15.82
C ILE A 702 44.11 9.17 16.74
N TYR A 703 44.03 9.46 18.05
CA TYR A 703 44.79 8.74 19.08
C TYR A 703 43.87 7.97 20.04
N ALA A 704 44.03 6.65 20.06
CA ALA A 704 43.37 5.75 21.01
C ALA A 704 44.44 5.09 21.89
N GLU A 705 44.32 5.12 23.22
CA GLU A 705 45.31 4.62 24.18
C GLU A 705 46.76 5.05 23.84
N GLY A 706 46.92 6.29 23.37
CA GLY A 706 48.19 6.86 22.90
C GLY A 706 48.70 6.36 21.53
N ALA A 707 48.11 5.31 20.96
CA ALA A 707 48.42 4.80 19.63
C ALA A 707 47.77 5.67 18.55
N ALA A 708 48.49 5.96 17.45
CA ALA A 708 47.89 6.57 16.27
C ALA A 708 47.11 5.53 15.46
N THR A 709 45.82 5.77 15.22
CA THR A 709 44.90 4.83 14.56
C THR A 709 43.87 5.56 13.71
N GLU A 710 43.20 4.87 12.79
CA GLU A 710 42.21 5.52 11.91
C GLU A 710 40.92 5.96 12.64
N SER A 711 40.31 7.04 12.14
CA SER A 711 38.87 7.24 12.29
C SER A 711 38.10 6.22 11.45
N PHE A 712 36.78 6.18 11.60
CA PHE A 712 35.93 5.55 10.61
C PHE A 712 36.12 6.22 9.23
N HIS A 713 36.02 5.40 8.18
CA HIS A 713 36.19 5.82 6.79
C HIS A 713 35.06 5.27 5.94
N VAL A 714 34.26 6.19 5.41
CA VAL A 714 33.16 5.87 4.50
C VAL A 714 33.67 5.77 3.06
N GLY A 715 33.01 4.89 2.33
CA GLY A 715 33.27 4.33 1.01
C GLY A 715 32.53 2.99 0.96
N ASP A 716 32.38 2.36 -0.19
CA ASP A 716 31.41 1.27 -0.45
C ASP A 716 31.31 0.23 0.69
N ILE A 717 32.41 -0.47 0.98
CA ILE A 717 32.53 -1.52 2.04
C ILE A 717 32.40 -0.97 3.48
N GLY A 718 32.50 0.35 3.64
CA GLY A 718 32.28 1.06 4.89
C GLY A 718 30.83 1.48 5.09
N LEU A 719 30.07 1.73 4.02
CA LEU A 719 28.70 2.25 4.06
C LEU A 719 27.69 1.13 4.37
N SER A 720 27.80 -0.03 3.70
CA SER A 720 27.04 -1.24 4.08
C SER A 720 27.40 -1.75 5.48
N ALA A 721 28.57 -1.37 6.01
CA ALA A 721 28.95 -1.65 7.40
C ALA A 721 28.30 -0.68 8.42
N ILE A 722 27.09 -0.19 8.15
CA ILE A 722 26.26 0.69 9.00
C ILE A 722 24.77 0.33 8.79
N ALA A 723 24.02 0.19 9.89
CA ALA A 723 22.56 -0.04 9.86
C ALA A 723 21.81 1.23 9.43
N GLY A 724 20.63 1.07 8.82
CA GLY A 724 19.82 2.09 8.13
C GLY A 724 19.73 3.43 8.87
N GLY A 725 19.05 3.53 10.01
CA GLY A 725 18.94 4.80 10.76
C GLY A 725 20.28 5.46 11.11
N ALA A 726 21.35 4.68 11.29
CA ALA A 726 22.71 5.20 11.54
C ALA A 726 23.51 5.53 10.25
N ARG A 727 23.04 5.05 9.09
CA ARG A 727 23.43 5.41 7.72
C ARG A 727 22.71 6.71 7.30
N GLU A 728 21.44 6.85 7.68
CA GLU A 728 20.62 8.07 7.53
C GLU A 728 21.14 9.26 8.35
N GLU A 729 21.46 9.07 9.64
CA GLU A 729 22.20 10.07 10.43
C GLU A 729 23.45 10.60 9.71
N LEU A 730 24.10 9.72 8.95
CA LEU A 730 25.36 10.00 8.27
C LEU A 730 25.13 10.67 6.91
N PHE A 731 24.09 10.31 6.16
CA PHE A 731 23.67 11.03 4.96
C PHE A 731 23.13 12.43 5.27
N ALA A 732 22.37 12.61 6.36
CA ALA A 732 21.92 13.92 6.83
C ALA A 732 23.10 14.87 7.17
N LEU A 733 24.25 14.30 7.59
CA LEU A 733 25.49 15.03 7.84
C LEU A 733 26.37 15.20 6.58
N PHE A 734 26.26 14.30 5.60
CA PHE A 734 27.08 14.24 4.38
C PHE A 734 26.25 13.77 3.17
N PRO A 735 25.36 14.61 2.61
CA PRO A 735 24.37 14.17 1.60
C PRO A 735 24.99 13.64 0.30
N GLU A 736 26.22 14.05 -0.02
CA GLU A 736 26.95 13.55 -1.19
C GLU A 736 27.26 12.05 -1.14
N LEU A 737 27.12 11.39 0.02
CA LEU A 737 27.39 9.97 0.18
C LEU A 737 26.27 9.05 -0.28
N ARG A 738 25.01 9.51 -0.42
CA ARG A 738 23.92 8.72 -1.01
C ARG A 738 24.27 8.28 -2.43
N SER A 739 24.62 9.24 -3.29
CA SER A 739 24.88 9.01 -4.72
C SER A 739 26.35 8.76 -5.07
N HIS A 740 27.30 9.13 -4.19
CA HIS A 740 28.73 9.03 -4.46
C HIS A 740 29.51 8.64 -3.20
N PRO A 741 29.61 7.34 -2.83
CA PRO A 741 30.31 6.89 -1.63
C PRO A 741 31.81 7.28 -1.54
N GLU A 742 32.49 7.46 -2.69
CA GLU A 742 33.87 7.99 -2.72
C GLU A 742 33.98 9.50 -2.34
N SER A 743 32.86 10.23 -2.22
CA SER A 743 32.87 11.69 -1.98
C SER A 743 33.44 12.10 -0.61
N TYR A 744 33.42 11.20 0.39
CA TYR A 744 34.11 11.37 1.68
C TYR A 744 35.65 11.49 1.52
N GLY A 745 36.16 11.08 0.36
CA GLY A 745 37.54 11.27 -0.05
C GLY A 745 38.47 10.10 0.31
N PRO A 746 39.74 10.20 -0.10
CA PRO A 746 40.71 9.13 0.05
C PRO A 746 41.05 8.87 1.53
N THR A 747 41.52 7.65 1.80
CA THR A 747 42.04 7.28 3.12
C THR A 747 43.19 8.18 3.56
N ALA A 748 43.27 8.51 4.85
CA ALA A 748 44.24 9.47 5.38
C ALA A 748 45.70 9.08 5.09
N ARG A 749 46.00 7.77 4.98
CA ARG A 749 47.27 7.20 4.52
C ARG A 749 47.01 5.91 3.73
N PRO A 750 47.95 5.44 2.89
CA PRO A 750 47.79 4.20 2.14
C PRO A 750 47.59 2.97 3.04
N CYS A 751 46.56 2.18 2.74
CA CYS A 751 46.21 0.96 3.48
C CYS A 751 46.89 -0.30 2.91
N LEU A 752 47.63 -1.05 3.74
CA LEU A 752 48.40 -2.21 3.31
C LEU A 752 47.61 -3.53 3.31
N ARG A 753 47.78 -4.31 2.23
CA ARG A 753 47.26 -5.67 2.09
C ARG A 753 48.05 -6.64 2.99
N ARG A 754 47.45 -7.80 3.31
CA ARG A 754 48.01 -8.81 4.24
C ARG A 754 49.46 -9.24 3.95
N HIS A 755 49.89 -9.22 2.69
CA HIS A 755 51.25 -9.62 2.29
C HIS A 755 52.26 -8.47 2.38
N GLU A 756 51.81 -7.21 2.31
CA GLU A 756 52.62 -6.00 2.45
C GLU A 756 52.87 -5.69 3.92
N ALA A 757 51.82 -5.77 4.76
CA ALA A 757 51.91 -5.61 6.22
C ALA A 757 52.99 -6.52 6.85
N ARG A 758 53.14 -7.75 6.35
CA ARG A 758 54.16 -8.73 6.78
C ARG A 758 55.61 -8.29 6.53
N LEU A 759 55.85 -7.27 5.69
CA LEU A 759 57.19 -6.72 5.45
C LEU A 759 57.60 -5.68 6.51
N LEU A 760 56.63 -5.06 7.20
CA LEU A 760 56.87 -4.15 8.32
C LEU A 760 57.20 -4.92 9.61
N MET A 761 56.50 -6.02 9.86
CA MET A 761 56.71 -6.87 11.03
C MET A 761 58.15 -7.45 11.06
N PRO A 762 58.75 -7.67 12.25
CA PRO A 762 59.98 -8.45 12.35
C PRO A 762 59.70 -9.91 11.95
N ALA A 763 60.68 -10.57 11.34
CA ALA A 763 60.59 -12.01 11.08
C ALA A 763 60.63 -12.79 12.41
N ALA A 764 59.70 -13.74 12.56
CA ALA A 764 59.60 -14.66 13.69
C ALA A 764 60.68 -15.76 13.69
#